data_AF-A0A8B6CG15-F1
#
_entry.id   AF-A0A8B6CG15-F1
#
_cell.length_a   1.000
_cell.length_b   1.000
_cell.length_c   1.000
_cell.angle_alpha   90.00
_cell.angle_beta   90.00
_cell.angle_gamma   90.00
#
_symmetry.space_group_name_H-M   'P 1'
#
loop_
_entity.id
_entity.type
_entity.pdbx_description
1 polymer ?
#
loop_
_entity_poly.entity_id
_entity_poly.type
_entity_poly.pdbx_seq_one_letter_code
_entity_poly.pdbx_strand_id
1 'polypeptide(L)'
;MSLSENSRNEILWWIKNVDRNEGKSISFGTPTEYIETDASKIGWGAVYGKNKTQGRWMKSESISHINILELLAIKYAFFSLGKNISNSHICIKSDSSTAVQYINNMGGSVVALLEVVREIWFWAADKNNFITAVHIAGKDNITPDQLSRNFSDSSEWKLKENIFRNICGHFFQPNIDLFASRLNKQLSKYVSWFPDPDAMASDAFSFSWKNYLPYVFPPFSIIARILNKVEEEQAVQPSTGDIIYDCFNDDDTRSELETRITHIQPAEILIPCNLSPKTEKIIKGIIDISTSEDDRIRLERQPEEHFEYEQAFQTVSDFYKSDAKCAGKIQEIINLPKPIISCLSGILVYLKDFGLSQILKLTGNFCQFSTKSLYMQLQTSVLRNLEVFQNLTDGKEKGSLFWAVNQTVTRFGGRMLKSWLKKPLLSAKHILDRQEAIHELLRGKNAQVLANLRGSLSQTPDLEKGISSVYYKKCSVLEFFFVCKSLIKWSEDVQLITKQLDGTLSSEILTDILNDIPQLLEDVKSLLNALHENNVRDKEKTNLFSDESLFPTVQRRKQEIKDVEKEMLDHRRTVRLTLKQPALDFTTVLGTEYLIEVKNKVSHVVPTDWLKISSTKAVSRFHPPFIQATYKKLNQLREQLKKDCDAAWLQFLGWFEDDYQKYRKAVHHIATLDCLFSLSLVARLHGYCRPKVNENEVCINIEQGQHPVIQQILQGSQQFVPNDTNISTDETKVMIITGPNMGGKSSYIKQVALITILTQIGSYVPAESAEMGIVDAIYTRMGASDEIYKGRSTFMVELQEASDIMLKATPRSLVILDELGRGTSTHDGVAIAYATLDYFIKQVKCLTLFVTHYPVLSELEQTYPNIVQNHHMSFMVNEDSGKRGDEDSSNVVTFLYQLVSGCAGKSYGLNVARLASIPQDILNTAAKKSQEFHNLIVIKREREEEFRNIYSTEDTKVLYQSLQNTSAMQ
;
A
#
# COMPACT_ATOMS: atom_id res chain seq x y z
N MET A 1 -33.64 -35.75 49.67
CA MET A 1 -32.89 -36.50 48.63
C MET A 1 -31.72 -35.64 48.21
N SER A 2 -30.49 -35.99 48.61
CA SER A 2 -29.29 -35.31 48.11
C SER A 2 -28.94 -35.86 46.74
N LEU A 3 -28.78 -34.98 45.75
CA LEU A 3 -28.27 -35.35 44.44
C LEU A 3 -26.94 -36.08 44.58
N SER A 4 -26.76 -37.16 43.82
CA SER A 4 -25.50 -37.90 43.80
C SER A 4 -24.36 -37.00 43.32
N GLU A 5 -23.13 -37.32 43.69
CA GLU A 5 -21.95 -36.56 43.29
C GLU A 5 -21.82 -36.47 41.75
N ASN A 6 -22.15 -37.55 41.04
CA ASN A 6 -22.21 -37.55 39.57
C ASN A 6 -23.28 -36.58 39.04
N SER A 7 -24.47 -36.58 39.62
CA SER A 7 -25.55 -35.67 39.20
C SER A 7 -25.18 -34.21 39.47
N ARG A 8 -24.48 -33.94 40.58
CA ARG A 8 -24.01 -32.59 40.92
C ARG A 8 -22.91 -32.12 39.97
N ASN A 9 -22.01 -33.02 39.56
CA ASN A 9 -20.97 -32.74 38.56
C ASN A 9 -21.57 -32.48 37.16
N GLU A 10 -22.60 -33.24 36.77
CA GLU A 10 -23.35 -33.01 35.53
C GLU A 10 -24.03 -31.65 35.51
N ILE A 11 -24.72 -31.29 36.60
CA ILE A 11 -25.40 -30.00 36.71
C ILE A 11 -24.38 -28.85 36.68
N LEU A 12 -23.24 -28.99 37.36
CA LEU A 12 -22.17 -28.00 37.29
C LEU A 12 -21.56 -27.87 35.89
N TRP A 13 -21.49 -28.97 35.13
CA TRP A 13 -21.07 -28.93 33.73
C TRP A 13 -22.09 -28.19 32.87
N TRP A 14 -23.38 -28.48 33.00
CA TRP A 14 -24.42 -27.76 32.26
C TRP A 14 -24.45 -26.27 32.61
N ILE A 15 -24.40 -25.90 33.89
CA ILE A 15 -24.35 -24.49 34.33
C ILE A 15 -23.16 -23.74 33.70
N LYS A 16 -21.98 -24.38 33.60
CA LYS A 16 -20.80 -23.77 32.96
C LYS A 16 -20.90 -23.66 31.43
N ASN A 17 -21.78 -24.41 30.79
CA ASN A 17 -21.85 -24.54 29.33
C ASN A 17 -23.20 -24.12 28.72
N VAL A 18 -24.16 -23.65 29.54
CA VAL A 18 -25.49 -23.20 29.08
C VAL A 18 -25.37 -22.01 28.13
N ASP A 19 -24.59 -20.99 28.48
CA ASP A 19 -24.40 -19.79 27.63
C ASP A 19 -23.72 -20.12 26.28
N ARG A 20 -22.94 -21.22 26.20
CA ARG A 20 -22.32 -21.69 24.96
C ARG A 20 -23.27 -22.43 24.02
N ASN A 21 -24.42 -22.84 24.54
CA ASN A 21 -25.40 -23.68 23.83
C ASN A 21 -26.78 -23.00 23.68
N GLU A 22 -26.93 -21.78 24.19
CA GLU A 22 -28.14 -20.99 24.04
C GLU A 22 -28.41 -20.69 22.54
N GLY A 23 -29.57 -21.10 22.03
CA GLY A 23 -29.96 -20.95 20.62
C GLY A 23 -29.50 -22.06 19.65
N LYS A 24 -28.78 -23.10 20.11
CA LYS A 24 -28.41 -24.24 19.24
C LYS A 24 -29.55 -25.25 19.12
N SER A 25 -29.93 -25.59 17.89
CA SER A 25 -30.94 -26.62 17.62
C SER A 25 -30.42 -28.01 18.02
N ILE A 26 -31.25 -28.78 18.73
CA ILE A 26 -30.95 -30.17 19.15
C ILE A 26 -30.93 -31.12 17.93
N SER A 27 -31.49 -30.71 16.79
CA SER A 27 -31.46 -31.47 15.54
C SER A 27 -31.18 -30.56 14.33
N PHE A 28 -30.24 -30.95 13.48
CA PHE A 28 -29.81 -30.16 12.31
C PHE A 28 -30.51 -30.53 11.00
N GLY A 29 -31.68 -31.17 11.03
CA GLY A 29 -32.47 -31.44 9.80
C GLY A 29 -31.73 -32.32 8.79
N THR A 30 -31.97 -32.13 7.48
CA THR A 30 -31.33 -32.91 6.41
C THR A 30 -29.87 -32.49 6.17
N PRO A 31 -28.95 -33.43 5.87
CA PRO A 31 -27.55 -33.09 5.58
C PRO A 31 -27.42 -32.12 4.41
N THR A 32 -26.67 -31.04 4.62
CA THR A 32 -26.34 -30.05 3.59
C THR A 32 -25.03 -30.40 2.89
N GLU A 33 -24.14 -31.12 3.58
CA GLU A 33 -22.80 -31.46 3.09
C GLU A 33 -22.54 -32.96 3.14
N TYR A 34 -21.77 -33.48 2.16
CA TYR A 34 -21.46 -34.90 2.04
C TYR A 34 -19.96 -35.14 1.88
N ILE A 35 -19.38 -35.95 2.75
CA ILE A 35 -17.96 -36.34 2.69
C ILE A 35 -17.86 -37.86 2.56
N GLU A 36 -17.10 -38.32 1.57
CA GLU A 36 -16.87 -39.76 1.33
C GLU A 36 -15.44 -40.11 1.78
N THR A 37 -15.28 -41.19 2.53
CA THR A 37 -13.99 -41.57 3.12
C THR A 37 -13.72 -43.07 3.00
N ASP A 38 -12.44 -43.43 2.96
CA ASP A 38 -11.98 -44.83 2.99
C ASP A 38 -10.59 -44.95 3.64
N ALA A 39 -10.32 -46.09 4.27
CA ALA A 39 -9.02 -46.45 4.78
C ALA A 39 -8.50 -47.79 4.23
N SER A 40 -7.20 -47.82 3.93
CA SER A 40 -6.47 -49.06 3.66
C SER A 40 -5.39 -49.29 4.72
N LYS A 41 -4.64 -50.39 4.63
CA LYS A 41 -3.44 -50.59 5.47
C LYS A 41 -2.26 -49.69 5.09
N ILE A 42 -2.34 -48.98 3.96
CA ILE A 42 -1.25 -48.18 3.41
C ILE A 42 -1.52 -46.67 3.61
N GLY A 43 -2.78 -46.24 3.53
CA GLY A 43 -3.18 -44.85 3.75
C GLY A 43 -4.69 -44.64 3.77
N TRP A 44 -5.11 -43.39 3.60
CA TRP A 44 -6.51 -42.94 3.63
C TRP A 44 -6.82 -42.05 2.43
N GLY A 45 -8.11 -42.00 2.07
CA GLY A 45 -8.64 -41.15 1.01
C GLY A 45 -9.94 -40.46 1.43
N ALA A 46 -10.14 -39.23 0.98
CA ALA A 46 -11.37 -38.49 1.22
C ALA A 46 -11.78 -37.61 0.04
N VAL A 47 -13.09 -37.45 -0.14
CA VAL A 47 -13.69 -36.64 -1.21
C VAL A 47 -14.79 -35.75 -0.63
N TYR A 48 -14.75 -34.46 -0.98
CA TYR A 48 -15.77 -33.46 -0.65
C TYR A 48 -16.05 -32.59 -1.88
N GLY A 49 -17.24 -32.76 -2.48
CA GLY A 49 -17.59 -32.09 -3.74
C GLY A 49 -16.62 -32.45 -4.88
N LYS A 50 -15.92 -31.44 -5.43
CA LYS A 50 -14.86 -31.64 -6.45
C LYS A 50 -13.47 -31.83 -5.84
N ASN A 51 -13.31 -31.58 -4.54
CA ASN A 51 -12.03 -31.62 -3.85
C ASN A 51 -11.74 -33.03 -3.35
N LYS A 52 -10.49 -33.46 -3.51
CA LYS A 52 -10.01 -34.78 -3.10
C LYS A 52 -8.74 -34.60 -2.28
N THR A 53 -8.54 -35.46 -1.30
CA THR A 53 -7.29 -35.55 -0.57
C THR A 53 -6.98 -37.00 -0.21
N GLN A 54 -5.70 -37.27 0.03
CA GLN A 54 -5.20 -38.58 0.41
C GLN A 54 -3.92 -38.44 1.23
N GLY A 55 -3.58 -39.46 2.01
CA GLY A 55 -2.32 -39.49 2.75
C GLY A 55 -1.92 -40.89 3.15
N ARG A 56 -0.62 -41.10 3.37
CA ARG A 56 -0.12 -42.35 3.97
C ARG A 56 -0.22 -42.29 5.48
N TRP A 57 -0.38 -43.45 6.09
CA TRP A 57 -0.28 -43.59 7.54
C TRP A 57 1.15 -43.39 8.02
N MET A 58 1.32 -42.76 9.18
CA MET A 58 2.59 -42.86 9.90
C MET A 58 2.86 -44.31 10.31
N LYS A 59 4.13 -44.65 10.58
CA LYS A 59 4.49 -46.00 11.06
C LYS A 59 3.76 -46.41 12.33
N SER A 60 3.46 -45.47 13.23
CA SER A 60 2.66 -45.70 14.43
C SER A 60 1.19 -45.98 14.11
N GLU A 61 0.63 -45.27 13.13
CA GLU A 61 -0.77 -45.37 12.73
C GLU A 61 -1.03 -46.67 11.95
N SER A 62 -0.15 -47.05 11.02
CA SER A 62 -0.35 -48.21 10.12
C SER A 62 -0.47 -49.57 10.82
N ILE A 63 0.04 -49.66 12.05
CA ILE A 63 -0.05 -50.85 12.91
C ILE A 63 -1.46 -51.01 13.51
N SER A 64 -2.27 -49.94 13.52
CA SER A 64 -3.60 -49.93 14.12
C SER A 64 -4.60 -50.85 13.40
N HIS A 65 -5.62 -51.27 14.14
CA HIS A 65 -6.73 -52.06 13.59
C HIS A 65 -7.48 -51.24 12.52
N ILE A 66 -8.02 -51.91 11.50
CA ILE A 66 -8.68 -51.24 10.36
C ILE A 66 -9.83 -50.33 10.81
N ASN A 67 -10.64 -50.75 11.79
CA ASN A 67 -11.70 -49.91 12.36
C ASN A 67 -11.21 -48.58 12.95
N ILE A 68 -9.99 -48.55 13.51
CA ILE A 68 -9.38 -47.31 14.00
C ILE A 68 -8.94 -46.45 12.81
N LEU A 69 -8.35 -47.08 11.78
CA LEU A 69 -7.93 -46.39 10.55
C LEU A 69 -9.11 -45.76 9.81
N GLU A 70 -10.27 -46.41 9.78
CA GLU A 70 -11.51 -45.87 9.20
C GLU A 70 -11.96 -44.59 9.92
N LEU A 71 -11.99 -44.60 11.25
CA LEU A 71 -12.32 -43.39 12.03
C LEU A 71 -11.24 -42.31 11.90
N LEU A 72 -9.97 -42.69 11.78
CA LEU A 72 -8.89 -41.75 11.51
C LEU A 72 -9.00 -41.13 10.11
N ALA A 73 -9.44 -41.88 9.09
CA ALA A 73 -9.70 -41.34 7.77
C ALA A 73 -10.81 -40.29 7.80
N ILE A 74 -11.88 -40.53 8.56
CA ILE A 74 -12.94 -39.55 8.81
C ILE A 74 -12.38 -38.30 9.51
N LYS A 75 -11.61 -38.48 10.59
CA LYS A 75 -10.95 -37.36 11.28
C LYS A 75 -10.09 -36.56 10.30
N TYR A 76 -9.25 -37.22 9.51
CA TYR A 76 -8.38 -36.51 8.58
C TYR A 76 -9.14 -35.83 7.45
N ALA A 77 -10.25 -36.39 6.98
CA ALA A 77 -11.13 -35.70 6.04
C ALA A 77 -11.66 -34.37 6.60
N PHE A 78 -12.11 -34.34 7.86
CA PHE A 78 -12.57 -33.11 8.50
C PHE A 78 -11.45 -32.09 8.69
N PHE A 79 -10.29 -32.55 9.15
CA PHE A 79 -9.17 -31.66 9.44
C PHE A 79 -8.45 -31.19 8.18
N SER A 80 -8.67 -31.80 7.03
CA SER A 80 -8.11 -31.37 5.74
C SER A 80 -9.12 -30.60 4.88
N LEU A 81 -10.21 -31.26 4.46
CA LEU A 81 -11.22 -30.71 3.55
C LEU A 81 -12.31 -29.93 4.28
N GLY A 82 -12.61 -30.31 5.53
CA GLY A 82 -13.67 -29.68 6.33
C GLY A 82 -13.28 -28.36 6.99
N LYS A 83 -12.03 -27.87 6.86
CA LYS A 83 -11.53 -26.72 7.63
C LYS A 83 -12.43 -25.48 7.58
N ASN A 84 -13.08 -25.22 6.45
CA ASN A 84 -13.94 -24.05 6.25
C ASN A 84 -15.44 -24.32 6.45
N ILE A 85 -15.84 -25.56 6.75
CA ILE A 85 -17.24 -25.92 6.98
C ILE A 85 -17.61 -25.52 8.41
N SER A 86 -18.60 -24.64 8.56
CA SER A 86 -19.16 -24.22 9.86
C SER A 86 -20.68 -24.09 9.74
N ASN A 87 -21.39 -24.18 10.87
CA ASN A 87 -22.85 -24.06 10.94
C ASN A 87 -23.61 -25.01 9.99
N SER A 88 -23.10 -26.22 9.76
CA SER A 88 -23.61 -27.15 8.73
C SER A 88 -23.91 -28.55 9.27
N HIS A 89 -24.81 -29.27 8.59
CA HIS A 89 -25.02 -30.70 8.83
C HIS A 89 -24.24 -31.53 7.81
N ILE A 90 -23.24 -32.27 8.27
CA ILE A 90 -22.35 -33.07 7.43
C ILE A 90 -22.73 -34.56 7.54
N CYS A 91 -23.02 -35.19 6.40
CA CYS A 91 -23.20 -36.63 6.29
C CYS A 91 -21.93 -37.30 5.75
N ILE A 92 -21.33 -38.16 6.55
CA ILE A 92 -20.20 -39.01 6.16
C ILE A 92 -20.74 -40.25 5.44
N LYS A 93 -20.16 -40.60 4.30
CA LYS A 93 -20.38 -41.87 3.62
C LYS A 93 -19.12 -42.74 3.75
N SER A 94 -19.27 -43.88 4.40
CA SER A 94 -18.20 -44.87 4.59
C SER A 94 -18.78 -46.27 4.40
N ASP A 95 -17.97 -47.22 3.94
CA ASP A 95 -18.33 -48.64 3.86
C ASP A 95 -17.99 -49.41 5.15
N SER A 96 -17.45 -48.72 6.16
CA SER A 96 -17.22 -49.27 7.50
C SER A 96 -18.44 -49.11 8.39
N SER A 97 -19.19 -50.19 8.58
CA SER A 97 -20.33 -50.24 9.49
C SER A 97 -19.96 -49.87 10.94
N THR A 98 -18.73 -50.20 11.37
CA THR A 98 -18.23 -49.84 12.71
C THR A 98 -18.03 -48.33 12.83
N ALA A 99 -17.39 -47.68 11.84
CA ALA A 99 -17.18 -46.24 11.88
C ALA A 99 -18.51 -45.48 11.85
N VAL A 100 -19.46 -45.92 11.02
CA VAL A 100 -20.81 -45.36 10.93
C VAL A 100 -21.53 -45.42 12.29
N GLN A 101 -21.49 -46.57 12.96
CA GLN A 101 -22.14 -46.73 14.27
C GLN A 101 -21.49 -45.86 15.34
N TYR A 102 -20.16 -45.77 15.37
CA TYR A 102 -19.43 -44.96 16.35
C TYR A 102 -19.69 -43.46 16.20
N ILE A 103 -19.81 -42.95 14.97
CA ILE A 103 -20.17 -41.55 14.72
C ILE A 103 -21.60 -41.27 15.16
N ASN A 104 -22.57 -42.08 14.70
CA ASN A 104 -23.98 -41.86 14.99
C ASN A 104 -24.33 -42.04 16.47
N ASN A 105 -23.64 -42.93 17.19
CA ASN A 105 -23.81 -43.11 18.63
C ASN A 105 -22.95 -42.15 19.46
N MET A 106 -22.19 -41.25 18.82
CA MET A 106 -21.25 -40.32 19.47
C MET A 106 -20.21 -41.02 20.38
N GLY A 107 -19.89 -42.28 20.10
CA GLY A 107 -18.95 -43.08 20.90
C GLY A 107 -19.26 -44.58 20.93
N GLY A 108 -18.53 -45.31 21.77
CA GLY A 108 -18.69 -46.75 21.99
C GLY A 108 -17.83 -47.26 23.16
N SER A 109 -17.81 -48.57 23.38
CA SER A 109 -17.17 -49.20 24.54
C SER A 109 -15.65 -49.41 24.42
N VAL A 110 -15.11 -49.34 23.20
CA VAL A 110 -13.65 -49.47 22.95
C VAL A 110 -12.98 -48.10 23.07
N VAL A 111 -12.10 -47.95 24.06
CA VAL A 111 -11.39 -46.70 24.39
C VAL A 111 -10.66 -46.10 23.19
N ALA A 112 -9.89 -46.88 22.46
CA ALA A 112 -9.10 -46.38 21.32
C ALA A 112 -9.96 -45.82 20.17
N LEU A 113 -11.15 -46.37 19.93
CA LEU A 113 -12.10 -45.85 18.93
C LEU A 113 -12.81 -44.60 19.47
N LEU A 114 -13.16 -44.61 20.77
CA LEU A 114 -13.79 -43.49 21.46
C LEU A 114 -12.90 -42.23 21.45
N GLU A 115 -11.60 -42.38 21.65
CA GLU A 115 -10.65 -41.24 21.63
C GLU A 115 -10.67 -40.50 20.29
N VAL A 116 -10.66 -41.25 19.17
CA VAL A 116 -10.73 -40.66 17.82
C VAL A 116 -12.07 -39.97 17.57
N VAL A 117 -13.18 -40.63 17.96
CA VAL A 117 -14.55 -40.09 17.79
C VAL A 117 -14.75 -38.83 18.63
N ARG A 118 -14.18 -38.79 19.84
CA ARG A 118 -14.23 -37.62 20.71
C ARG A 118 -13.60 -36.40 20.04
N GLU A 119 -12.46 -36.56 19.36
CA GLU A 119 -11.82 -35.47 18.64
C GLU A 119 -12.64 -34.99 17.42
N ILE A 120 -13.29 -35.91 16.71
CA ILE A 120 -14.20 -35.58 15.62
C ILE A 120 -15.38 -34.73 16.12
N TRP A 121 -16.00 -35.13 17.23
CA TRP A 121 -17.12 -34.39 17.81
C TRP A 121 -16.70 -33.06 18.45
N PHE A 122 -15.51 -32.97 19.05
CA PHE A 122 -14.98 -31.68 19.50
C PHE A 122 -14.75 -30.71 18.34
N TRP A 123 -14.19 -31.19 17.24
CA TRP A 123 -14.05 -30.39 16.02
C TRP A 123 -15.40 -29.92 15.48
N ALA A 124 -16.42 -30.78 15.51
CA ALA A 124 -17.77 -30.44 15.07
C ALA A 124 -18.39 -29.36 15.97
N ALA A 125 -18.28 -29.55 17.28
CA ALA A 125 -18.83 -28.64 18.28
C ALA A 125 -18.21 -27.24 18.22
N ASP A 126 -16.88 -27.16 18.03
CA ASP A 126 -16.15 -25.90 17.89
C ASP A 126 -16.65 -25.05 16.71
N LYS A 127 -17.04 -25.70 15.62
CA LYS A 127 -17.53 -25.05 14.38
C LYS A 127 -19.04 -25.01 14.25
N ASN A 128 -19.76 -25.40 15.31
CA ASN A 128 -21.21 -25.49 15.33
C ASN A 128 -21.77 -26.38 14.19
N ASN A 129 -21.08 -27.47 13.88
CA ASN A 129 -21.50 -28.48 12.91
C ASN A 129 -22.19 -29.66 13.60
N PHE A 130 -23.08 -30.34 12.87
CA PHE A 130 -23.65 -31.62 13.26
C PHE A 130 -23.23 -32.70 12.29
N ILE A 131 -22.95 -33.91 12.78
CA ILE A 131 -22.41 -35.00 11.97
C ILE A 131 -23.34 -36.20 12.03
N THR A 132 -23.64 -36.77 10.87
CA THR A 132 -24.24 -38.09 10.72
C THR A 132 -23.37 -38.95 9.80
N ALA A 133 -23.53 -40.27 9.88
CA ALA A 133 -22.84 -41.21 9.00
C ALA A 133 -23.81 -42.22 8.40
N VAL A 134 -23.61 -42.56 7.14
CA VAL A 134 -24.40 -43.55 6.39
C VAL A 134 -23.46 -44.58 5.77
N HIS A 135 -23.85 -45.85 5.89
CA HIS A 135 -23.12 -46.94 5.27
C HIS A 135 -23.39 -46.98 3.75
N ILE A 136 -22.33 -46.99 2.95
CA ILE A 136 -22.39 -47.22 1.49
C ILE A 136 -21.71 -48.55 1.15
N ALA A 137 -22.11 -49.22 0.06
CA ALA A 137 -21.44 -50.45 -0.34
C ALA A 137 -20.04 -50.12 -0.91
N GLY A 138 -19.01 -50.92 -0.60
CA GLY A 138 -17.65 -50.65 -1.09
C GLY A 138 -17.52 -50.55 -2.61
N LYS A 139 -18.39 -51.23 -3.38
CA LYS A 139 -18.49 -51.08 -4.85
C LYS A 139 -18.87 -49.66 -5.31
N ASP A 140 -19.50 -48.88 -4.44
CA ASP A 140 -19.94 -47.51 -4.68
C ASP A 140 -18.93 -46.50 -4.10
N ASN A 141 -18.01 -46.92 -3.20
CA ASN A 141 -16.95 -46.11 -2.58
C ASN A 141 -15.63 -46.07 -3.40
N ILE A 142 -15.73 -46.02 -4.73
CA ILE A 142 -14.59 -46.29 -5.64
C ILE A 142 -13.49 -45.23 -5.51
N THR A 143 -13.86 -43.94 -5.39
CA THR A 143 -12.88 -42.84 -5.45
C THR A 143 -12.04 -42.78 -4.16
N PRO A 144 -12.64 -42.75 -2.95
CA PRO A 144 -11.86 -42.82 -1.71
C PRO A 144 -10.99 -44.09 -1.60
N ASP A 145 -11.49 -45.26 -2.03
CA ASP A 145 -10.72 -46.52 -2.00
C ASP A 145 -9.47 -46.49 -2.90
N GLN A 146 -9.59 -45.89 -4.09
CA GLN A 146 -8.44 -45.69 -4.97
C GLN A 146 -7.40 -44.73 -4.34
N LEU A 147 -7.87 -43.65 -3.72
CA LEU A 147 -7.02 -42.66 -3.05
C LEU A 147 -6.30 -43.24 -1.83
N SER A 148 -6.93 -44.17 -1.11
CA SER A 148 -6.35 -44.82 0.08
C SER A 148 -5.23 -45.82 -0.26
N ARG A 149 -5.08 -46.22 -1.54
CA ARG A 149 -4.16 -47.28 -2.00
C ARG A 149 -3.12 -46.83 -3.02
N ASN A 150 -3.43 -45.86 -3.87
CA ASN A 150 -2.55 -45.45 -4.98
C ASN A 150 -1.73 -44.20 -4.65
N PHE A 151 -0.44 -44.40 -4.40
CA PHE A 151 0.52 -43.32 -4.14
C PHE A 151 1.54 -43.26 -5.27
N SER A 152 1.35 -42.35 -6.23
CA SER A 152 2.28 -42.10 -7.33
C SER A 152 3.19 -40.91 -7.05
N ASP A 153 3.69 -40.78 -5.82
CA ASP A 153 4.45 -39.60 -5.42
C ASP A 153 5.90 -39.96 -5.06
N SER A 154 6.81 -39.66 -6.00
CA SER A 154 8.25 -39.81 -5.84
C SER A 154 8.90 -38.61 -5.16
N SER A 155 8.10 -37.69 -4.60
CA SER A 155 8.51 -36.32 -4.30
C SER A 155 8.64 -36.01 -2.79
N GLU A 156 8.36 -37.02 -1.95
CA GLU A 156 8.51 -37.01 -0.48
C GLU A 156 9.97 -37.16 -0.04
N TRP A 157 10.80 -36.14 -0.30
CA TRP A 157 12.20 -36.09 0.13
C TRP A 157 12.39 -35.11 1.28
N LYS A 158 13.41 -35.36 2.12
CA LYS A 158 13.90 -34.41 3.11
C LYS A 158 15.41 -34.56 3.31
N LEU A 159 16.07 -33.49 3.74
CA LEU A 159 17.44 -33.59 4.26
C LEU A 159 17.48 -34.52 5.47
N LYS A 160 18.62 -35.19 5.69
CA LYS A 160 18.84 -35.89 6.96
C LYS A 160 18.79 -34.89 8.11
N GLU A 161 18.11 -35.25 9.18
CA GLU A 161 17.80 -34.35 10.30
C GLU A 161 19.06 -33.71 10.92
N ASN A 162 20.15 -34.48 11.05
CA ASN A 162 21.43 -33.95 11.53
C ASN A 162 22.04 -32.91 10.58
N ILE A 163 21.88 -33.07 9.26
CA ILE A 163 22.37 -32.12 8.26
C ILE A 163 21.51 -30.85 8.31
N PHE A 164 20.19 -31.01 8.37
CA PHE A 164 19.25 -29.89 8.50
C PHE A 164 19.55 -29.05 9.74
N ARG A 165 19.73 -29.69 10.92
CA ARG A 165 20.11 -28.99 12.16
C ARG A 165 21.47 -28.28 12.05
N ASN A 166 22.46 -28.90 11.42
CA ASN A 166 23.77 -28.27 11.21
C ASN A 166 23.69 -27.04 10.31
N ILE A 167 22.92 -27.12 9.21
CA ILE A 167 22.69 -25.99 8.29
C ILE A 167 21.96 -24.87 9.04
N CYS A 168 20.90 -25.18 9.77
CA CYS A 168 20.14 -24.18 10.50
C CYS A 168 20.96 -23.53 11.63
N GLY A 169 21.85 -24.29 12.26
CA GLY A 169 22.76 -23.77 13.29
C GLY A 169 23.83 -22.80 12.76
N HIS A 170 24.20 -22.89 11.48
CA HIS A 170 25.26 -22.06 10.89
C HIS A 170 24.75 -20.89 10.04
N PHE A 171 23.62 -21.06 9.34
CA PHE A 171 23.20 -20.11 8.30
C PHE A 171 21.91 -19.36 8.63
N PHE A 172 20.86 -20.02 9.14
CA PHE A 172 19.56 -19.39 9.43
C PHE A 172 18.63 -20.29 10.25
N GLN A 173 17.68 -19.73 10.99
CA GLN A 173 16.66 -20.51 11.73
C GLN A 173 15.27 -20.38 11.07
N PRO A 174 14.88 -21.33 10.19
CA PRO A 174 13.57 -21.26 9.54
C PRO A 174 12.42 -21.51 10.52
N ASN A 175 11.30 -20.84 10.29
CA ASN A 175 10.11 -20.93 11.16
C ASN A 175 8.90 -21.59 10.48
N ILE A 176 8.99 -21.92 9.20
CA ILE A 176 7.98 -22.67 8.45
C ILE A 176 8.64 -23.57 7.39
N ASP A 177 8.07 -24.74 7.17
CA ASP A 177 8.51 -25.70 6.14
C ASP A 177 7.53 -25.70 4.97
N LEU A 178 7.98 -25.26 3.79
CA LEU A 178 7.15 -25.17 2.60
C LEU A 178 7.35 -26.40 1.70
N PHE A 179 6.26 -26.85 1.08
CA PHE A 179 6.24 -28.04 0.23
C PHE A 179 6.50 -29.34 1.00
N ALA A 180 6.09 -29.39 2.26
CA ALA A 180 6.26 -30.54 3.14
C ALA A 180 4.93 -31.22 3.49
N SER A 181 4.99 -32.46 3.91
CA SER A 181 3.89 -33.30 4.39
C SER A 181 4.16 -33.76 5.83
N ARG A 182 3.19 -34.45 6.44
CA ARG A 182 3.41 -35.15 7.72
C ARG A 182 4.61 -36.09 7.73
N LEU A 183 5.05 -36.59 6.57
CA LEU A 183 6.12 -37.57 6.46
C LEU A 183 7.51 -36.92 6.37
N ASN A 184 7.61 -35.79 5.67
CA ASN A 184 8.89 -35.18 5.35
C ASN A 184 9.15 -33.83 6.05
N LYS A 185 8.19 -33.27 6.80
CA LYS A 185 8.39 -32.02 7.56
C LYS A 185 9.59 -32.10 8.51
N GLN A 186 10.33 -31.00 8.59
CA GLN A 186 11.46 -30.79 9.51
C GLN A 186 11.12 -29.77 10.61
N LEU A 187 10.06 -28.99 10.42
CA LEU A 187 9.58 -27.99 11.37
C LEU A 187 8.16 -28.31 11.86
N SER A 188 7.76 -27.68 12.96
CA SER A 188 6.43 -27.86 13.54
C SER A 188 5.32 -27.25 12.67
N LYS A 189 5.58 -26.08 12.08
CA LYS A 189 4.70 -25.40 11.13
C LYS A 189 5.13 -25.74 9.71
N TYR A 190 4.18 -26.16 8.88
CA TYR A 190 4.47 -26.50 7.50
C TYR A 190 3.26 -26.29 6.56
N VAL A 191 3.55 -26.09 5.27
CA VAL A 191 2.56 -25.91 4.19
C VAL A 191 2.66 -27.10 3.24
N SER A 192 1.51 -27.74 3.05
CA SER A 192 1.39 -28.98 2.30
C SER A 192 1.03 -28.76 0.84
N TRP A 193 1.38 -29.70 -0.02
CA TRP A 193 1.02 -29.64 -1.44
C TRP A 193 -0.48 -29.88 -1.65
N PHE A 194 -1.04 -30.83 -0.92
CA PHE A 194 -2.47 -31.15 -0.88
C PHE A 194 -3.02 -30.89 0.52
N PRO A 195 -4.34 -30.67 0.70
CA PRO A 195 -4.94 -30.49 2.02
C PRO A 195 -4.54 -31.61 3.00
N ASP A 196 -3.64 -31.27 3.94
CA ASP A 196 -3.12 -32.18 4.96
C ASP A 196 -3.69 -31.77 6.34
N PRO A 197 -4.13 -32.75 7.17
CA PRO A 197 -4.75 -32.47 8.47
C PRO A 197 -3.86 -31.67 9.44
N ASP A 198 -2.54 -31.88 9.43
CA ASP A 198 -1.63 -31.20 10.37
C ASP A 198 -0.96 -29.96 9.76
N ALA A 199 -1.19 -29.68 8.48
CA ALA A 199 -0.57 -28.55 7.80
C ALA A 199 -1.27 -27.23 8.15
N MET A 200 -0.48 -26.15 8.21
CA MET A 200 -1.00 -24.80 8.45
C MET A 200 -1.83 -24.30 7.26
N ALA A 201 -1.35 -24.57 6.05
CA ALA A 201 -2.02 -24.24 4.79
C ALA A 201 -1.75 -25.34 3.75
N SER A 202 -2.49 -25.27 2.64
CA SER A 202 -2.29 -26.11 1.45
C SER A 202 -1.94 -25.24 0.25
N ASP A 203 -1.13 -25.77 -0.66
CA ASP A 203 -0.56 -25.09 -1.82
C ASP A 203 0.33 -23.89 -1.45
N ALA A 204 1.62 -24.16 -1.29
CA ALA A 204 2.62 -23.14 -1.01
C ALA A 204 2.75 -22.08 -2.12
N PHE A 205 2.29 -22.33 -3.36
CA PHE A 205 2.28 -21.28 -4.39
C PHE A 205 1.16 -20.25 -4.19
N SER A 206 0.04 -20.66 -3.60
CA SER A 206 -1.07 -19.76 -3.24
C SER A 206 -0.84 -19.04 -1.90
N PHE A 207 0.04 -19.60 -1.07
CA PHE A 207 0.41 -19.05 0.23
C PHE A 207 1.41 -17.90 0.09
N SER A 208 1.22 -16.82 0.86
CA SER A 208 2.14 -15.66 0.90
C SER A 208 3.37 -15.98 1.76
N TRP A 209 4.58 -15.75 1.26
CA TRP A 209 5.81 -16.10 1.98
C TRP A 209 6.40 -14.93 2.78
N LYS A 210 5.83 -13.73 2.65
CA LYS A 210 6.40 -12.46 3.11
C LYS A 210 6.71 -12.40 4.61
N ASN A 211 5.91 -13.06 5.45
CA ASN A 211 6.01 -12.97 6.92
C ASN A 211 6.70 -14.18 7.56
N TYR A 212 7.29 -15.05 6.74
CA TYR A 212 7.96 -16.26 7.22
C TYR A 212 9.42 -16.28 6.81
N LEU A 213 10.21 -17.07 7.53
CA LEU A 213 11.55 -17.47 7.11
C LEU A 213 11.44 -18.91 6.59
N PRO A 214 11.06 -19.11 5.32
CA PRO A 214 10.70 -20.43 4.83
C PRO A 214 11.92 -21.32 4.60
N TYR A 215 11.84 -22.54 5.08
CA TYR A 215 12.63 -23.65 4.55
C TYR A 215 11.88 -24.25 3.37
N VAL A 216 12.54 -24.36 2.21
CA VAL A 216 11.94 -24.88 0.98
C VAL A 216 12.78 -26.07 0.51
N PHE A 217 12.20 -27.27 0.51
CA PHE A 217 12.86 -28.48 -0.01
C PHE A 217 11.96 -29.22 -1.01
N PRO A 218 11.73 -28.63 -2.19
CA PRO A 218 10.74 -29.11 -3.14
C PRO A 218 11.32 -30.18 -4.09
N PRO A 219 10.46 -30.88 -4.84
CA PRO A 219 10.88 -31.74 -5.94
C PRO A 219 11.60 -30.95 -7.05
N PHE A 220 12.61 -31.55 -7.70
CA PHE A 220 13.42 -30.86 -8.71
C PHE A 220 12.62 -30.20 -9.85
N SER A 221 11.49 -30.81 -10.25
CA SER A 221 10.66 -30.34 -11.36
C SER A 221 9.96 -29.00 -11.11
N ILE A 222 9.86 -28.55 -9.86
CA ILE A 222 9.16 -27.30 -9.51
C ILE A 222 10.12 -26.19 -9.02
N ILE A 223 11.42 -26.46 -8.98
CA ILE A 223 12.44 -25.47 -8.55
C ILE A 223 12.33 -24.19 -9.38
N ALA A 224 12.17 -24.27 -10.70
CA ALA A 224 12.05 -23.09 -11.55
C ALA A 224 10.84 -22.21 -11.20
N ARG A 225 9.68 -22.82 -10.87
CA ARG A 225 8.49 -22.08 -10.43
C ARG A 225 8.69 -21.45 -9.05
N ILE A 226 9.45 -22.10 -8.19
CA ILE A 226 9.79 -21.58 -6.86
C ILE A 226 10.75 -20.41 -6.98
N LEU A 227 11.78 -20.51 -7.82
CA LEU A 227 12.68 -19.38 -8.10
C LEU A 227 11.91 -18.19 -8.67
N ASN A 228 10.99 -18.41 -9.61
CA ASN A 228 10.13 -17.34 -10.12
C ASN A 228 9.24 -16.74 -9.02
N LYS A 229 8.65 -17.54 -8.12
CA LYS A 229 7.85 -17.01 -7.00
C LYS A 229 8.72 -16.26 -5.98
N VAL A 230 9.95 -16.72 -5.73
CA VAL A 230 10.93 -16.01 -4.89
C VAL A 230 11.29 -14.68 -5.56
N GLU A 231 11.52 -14.65 -6.87
CA GLU A 231 11.78 -13.41 -7.63
C GLU A 231 10.56 -12.46 -7.65
N GLU A 232 9.34 -12.99 -7.86
CA GLU A 232 8.09 -12.22 -7.85
C GLU A 232 7.74 -11.66 -6.47
N GLU A 233 8.03 -12.40 -5.39
CA GLU A 233 7.74 -11.99 -4.01
C GLU A 233 8.92 -11.29 -3.30
N GLN A 234 10.13 -11.29 -3.87
CA GLN A 234 11.33 -10.61 -3.34
C GLN A 234 12.06 -9.67 -4.31
N ALA A 235 11.48 -9.26 -5.43
CA ALA A 235 12.00 -8.10 -6.16
C ALA A 235 11.30 -6.81 -5.69
N VAL A 236 11.98 -6.03 -4.85
CA VAL A 236 11.78 -4.58 -4.86
C VAL A 236 12.38 -4.08 -6.18
N GLN A 237 11.59 -4.10 -7.25
CA GLN A 237 11.96 -3.39 -8.46
C GLN A 237 11.82 -1.90 -8.16
N PRO A 238 12.86 -1.07 -8.37
CA PRO A 238 12.73 0.38 -8.37
C PRO A 238 11.70 0.74 -9.43
N SER A 239 10.46 0.98 -9.00
CA SER A 239 9.30 0.87 -9.90
C SER A 239 9.19 2.00 -10.90
N THR A 240 9.91 3.11 -10.70
CA THR A 240 9.78 4.35 -11.50
C THR A 240 11.11 4.93 -11.99
N GLY A 241 12.24 4.37 -11.54
CA GLY A 241 13.56 4.84 -11.96
C GLY A 241 13.99 6.21 -11.38
N ASP A 242 13.25 6.76 -10.41
CA ASP A 242 13.57 8.04 -9.74
C ASP A 242 14.70 7.90 -8.71
N ILE A 243 15.62 8.87 -8.69
CA ILE A 243 16.70 8.92 -7.71
C ILE A 243 16.59 10.22 -6.93
N ILE A 244 16.20 10.12 -5.67
CA ILE A 244 16.07 11.27 -4.77
C ILE A 244 17.31 11.34 -3.90
N TYR A 245 17.97 12.49 -3.85
CA TYR A 245 19.12 12.71 -2.99
C TYR A 245 18.94 13.97 -2.15
N ASP A 246 19.60 14.06 -1.00
CA ASP A 246 19.61 15.28 -0.20
C ASP A 246 20.80 15.37 0.74
N CYS A 247 21.14 16.59 1.16
CA CYS A 247 22.13 16.85 2.19
C CYS A 247 21.63 17.97 3.09
N PHE A 248 21.58 17.71 4.40
CA PHE A 248 21.01 18.61 5.38
C PHE A 248 21.70 18.45 6.73
N ASN A 249 21.63 19.51 7.53
CA ASN A 249 21.98 19.44 8.94
C ASN A 249 20.70 19.14 9.72
N ASP A 250 20.80 18.27 10.72
CA ASP A 250 19.66 17.81 11.50
C ASP A 250 19.82 18.15 12.98
N ASP A 251 18.70 18.26 13.69
CA ASP A 251 18.67 18.56 15.12
C ASP A 251 18.85 17.30 15.98
N ASP A 252 18.90 17.49 17.30
CA ASP A 252 19.05 16.42 18.28
C ASP A 252 17.88 15.43 18.30
N THR A 253 16.74 15.81 17.72
CA THR A 253 15.55 14.98 17.60
C THR A 253 15.36 14.32 16.23
N ARG A 254 16.28 14.58 15.29
CA ARG A 254 16.25 14.13 13.90
C ARG A 254 14.96 14.45 13.15
N SER A 255 14.40 15.64 13.38
CA SER A 255 13.13 16.06 12.76
C SER A 255 13.22 16.09 11.23
N GLU A 256 14.37 16.46 10.68
CA GLU A 256 14.61 16.54 9.24
C GLU A 256 14.73 15.15 8.60
N LEU A 257 15.38 14.20 9.26
CA LEU A 257 15.42 12.80 8.80
C LEU A 257 14.03 12.16 8.84
N GLU A 258 13.29 12.34 9.93
CA GLU A 258 11.92 11.83 10.09
C GLU A 258 10.98 12.38 9.00
N THR A 259 11.12 13.67 8.68
CA THR A 259 10.39 14.33 7.59
C THR A 259 10.66 13.63 6.25
N ARG A 260 11.93 13.36 5.91
CA ARG A 260 12.30 12.69 4.66
C ARG A 260 11.81 11.26 4.59
N ILE A 261 11.99 10.47 5.66
CA ILE A 261 11.53 9.08 5.71
C ILE A 261 10.02 9.03 5.54
N THR A 262 9.27 9.90 6.20
CA THR A 262 7.81 9.87 6.08
C THR A 262 7.31 10.43 4.75
N HIS A 263 8.03 11.36 4.15
CA HIS A 263 7.68 11.88 2.84
C HIS A 263 7.95 10.86 1.72
N ILE A 264 9.06 10.10 1.84
CA ILE A 264 9.45 9.05 0.91
C ILE A 264 8.63 7.77 1.15
N GLN A 265 8.28 7.45 2.40
CA GLN A 265 7.66 6.20 2.84
C GLN A 265 8.43 4.98 2.30
N PRO A 266 9.71 4.80 2.68
CA PRO A 266 10.54 3.75 2.13
C PRO A 266 10.04 2.37 2.55
N ALA A 267 9.97 1.44 1.61
CA ALA A 267 9.75 0.03 1.91
C ALA A 267 11.01 -0.63 2.51
N GLU A 268 12.18 -0.06 2.21
CA GLU A 268 13.48 -0.57 2.64
C GLU A 268 14.44 0.59 2.94
N ILE A 269 15.21 0.46 4.02
CA ILE A 269 16.25 1.42 4.42
C ILE A 269 17.59 0.70 4.46
N LEU A 270 18.53 1.21 3.67
CA LEU A 270 19.92 0.76 3.63
C LEU A 270 20.78 1.66 4.53
N ILE A 271 21.48 1.07 5.51
CA ILE A 271 22.33 1.80 6.46
C ILE A 271 23.70 1.16 6.66
N PRO A 272 24.73 1.92 7.09
CA PRO A 272 25.97 1.34 7.58
C PRO A 272 25.76 0.54 8.87
N CYS A 273 26.69 -0.37 9.17
CA CYS A 273 26.67 -1.20 10.38
C CYS A 273 26.56 -0.37 11.67
N ASN A 274 27.30 0.75 11.79
CA ASN A 274 27.19 1.64 12.95
C ASN A 274 26.55 2.98 12.58
N LEU A 275 25.62 3.41 13.42
CA LEU A 275 24.98 4.72 13.38
C LEU A 275 25.04 5.39 14.76
N SER A 276 24.80 6.70 14.80
CA SER A 276 24.64 7.39 16.08
C SER A 276 23.45 6.80 16.88
N PRO A 277 23.55 6.66 18.22
CA PRO A 277 22.48 6.07 19.03
C PRO A 277 21.12 6.76 18.88
N LYS A 278 21.13 8.09 18.64
CA LYS A 278 19.92 8.89 18.40
C LYS A 278 19.24 8.50 17.08
N THR A 279 20.01 8.38 16.00
CA THR A 279 19.49 7.98 14.67
C THR A 279 18.95 6.55 14.71
N GLU A 280 19.68 5.63 15.35
CA GLU A 280 19.28 4.23 15.50
C GLU A 280 17.95 4.09 16.25
N LYS A 281 17.74 4.88 17.32
CA LYS A 281 16.48 4.90 18.08
C LYS A 281 15.29 5.36 17.22
N ILE A 282 15.50 6.34 16.35
CA ILE A 282 14.43 6.90 15.52
C ILE A 282 14.05 5.94 14.39
N ILE A 283 15.05 5.33 13.72
CA ILE A 283 14.78 4.31 12.70
C ILE A 283 14.00 3.13 13.30
N LYS A 284 14.40 2.64 14.47
CA LYS A 284 13.66 1.59 15.19
C LYS A 284 12.24 2.03 15.53
N GLY A 285 12.08 3.25 16.06
CA GLY A 285 10.77 3.82 16.35
C GLY A 285 9.86 3.87 15.13
N ILE A 286 10.37 4.28 13.96
CA ILE A 286 9.60 4.33 12.71
C ILE A 286 9.21 2.91 12.24
N ILE A 287 10.14 1.96 12.31
CA ILE A 287 9.87 0.56 11.95
C ILE A 287 8.78 -0.04 12.85
N ASP A 288 8.79 0.27 14.14
CA ASP A 288 7.86 -0.30 15.12
C ASP A 288 6.45 0.36 15.10
N ILE A 289 6.29 1.52 14.42
CA ILE A 289 4.98 2.19 14.24
C ILE A 289 4.09 1.44 13.23
N SER A 290 4.67 0.65 12.32
CA SER A 290 3.90 -0.16 11.37
C SER A 290 3.17 -1.30 12.11
N THR A 291 1.86 -1.14 12.30
CA THR A 291 1.01 -2.03 13.13
C THR A 291 0.64 -3.36 12.45
N SER A 292 0.88 -3.49 11.15
CA SER A 292 0.69 -4.73 10.38
C SER A 292 2.04 -5.32 9.98
N GLU A 293 2.26 -6.62 10.25
CA GLU A 293 3.46 -7.36 9.81
C GLU A 293 3.67 -7.28 8.29
N ASP A 294 2.60 -7.06 7.52
CA ASP A 294 2.59 -6.97 6.04
C ASP A 294 3.22 -5.68 5.45
N ASP A 295 3.42 -4.61 6.23
CA ASP A 295 3.88 -3.29 5.73
C ASP A 295 5.09 -2.75 6.52
N ARG A 296 5.84 -3.67 7.16
CA ARG A 296 7.01 -3.30 7.96
C ARG A 296 8.20 -2.93 7.05
N ILE A 297 8.78 -1.76 7.31
CA ILE A 297 9.98 -1.28 6.61
C ILE A 297 11.15 -2.26 6.85
N ARG A 298 11.74 -2.77 5.77
CA ARG A 298 12.93 -3.63 5.82
C ARG A 298 14.16 -2.79 6.16
N LEU A 299 15.01 -3.30 7.06
CA LEU A 299 16.29 -2.69 7.40
C LEU A 299 17.43 -3.57 6.89
N GLU A 300 18.28 -3.01 6.02
CA GLU A 300 19.44 -3.69 5.46
C GLU A 300 20.72 -3.00 5.94
N ARG A 301 21.72 -3.78 6.39
CA ARG A 301 22.99 -3.25 6.90
C ARG A 301 24.15 -3.63 5.99
N GLN A 302 25.01 -2.65 5.70
CA GLN A 302 26.21 -2.84 4.90
C GLN A 302 27.49 -2.44 5.67
N PRO A 303 28.65 -3.04 5.33
CA PRO A 303 29.95 -2.65 5.87
C PRO A 303 30.23 -1.15 5.73
N GLU A 304 30.88 -0.56 6.73
CA GLU A 304 31.22 0.88 6.74
C GLU A 304 32.17 1.29 5.60
N GLU A 305 33.01 0.35 5.15
CA GLU A 305 33.95 0.54 4.04
C GLU A 305 33.26 1.08 2.78
N HIS A 306 32.03 0.64 2.51
CA HIS A 306 31.27 1.11 1.34
C HIS A 306 30.78 2.56 1.45
N PHE A 307 30.74 3.11 2.66
CA PHE A 307 30.33 4.48 2.96
C PHE A 307 31.52 5.40 3.29
N GLU A 308 32.74 4.87 3.35
CA GLU A 308 33.93 5.68 3.54
C GLU A 308 34.21 6.52 2.28
N TYR A 309 34.36 7.84 2.44
CA TYR A 309 34.39 8.78 1.30
C TYR A 309 35.45 8.43 0.24
N GLU A 310 36.66 8.02 0.65
CA GLU A 310 37.75 7.74 -0.30
C GLU A 310 37.42 6.53 -1.19
N GLN A 311 36.95 5.44 -0.60
CA GLN A 311 36.52 4.24 -1.32
C GLN A 311 35.25 4.49 -2.13
N ALA A 312 34.29 5.21 -1.54
CA ALA A 312 33.04 5.57 -2.18
C ALA A 312 33.27 6.40 -3.45
N PHE A 313 34.15 7.40 -3.36
CA PHE A 313 34.51 8.25 -4.48
C PHE A 313 35.11 7.43 -5.63
N GLN A 314 36.05 6.53 -5.33
CA GLN A 314 36.66 5.66 -6.33
C GLN A 314 35.62 4.74 -6.99
N THR A 315 34.78 4.09 -6.19
CA THR A 315 33.75 3.15 -6.66
C THR A 315 32.72 3.83 -7.58
N VAL A 316 32.26 5.02 -7.19
CA VAL A 316 31.33 5.84 -7.97
C VAL A 316 32.02 6.34 -9.25
N SER A 317 33.27 6.82 -9.17
CA SER A 317 34.02 7.30 -10.33
C SER A 317 34.22 6.20 -11.38
N ASP A 318 34.62 5.00 -10.95
CA ASP A 318 34.86 3.86 -11.84
C ASP A 318 33.57 3.39 -12.53
N PHE A 319 32.44 3.44 -11.80
CA PHE A 319 31.14 3.10 -12.37
C PHE A 319 30.76 4.02 -13.54
N TYR A 320 30.88 5.34 -13.39
CA TYR A 320 30.51 6.25 -14.49
C TYR A 320 31.58 6.34 -15.59
N LYS A 321 32.86 6.14 -15.28
CA LYS A 321 33.94 6.07 -16.29
C LYS A 321 33.78 4.90 -17.25
N SER A 322 33.16 3.81 -16.79
CA SER A 322 32.91 2.62 -17.63
C SER A 322 31.95 2.89 -18.80
N ASP A 323 31.23 4.02 -18.79
CA ASP A 323 30.24 4.37 -19.80
C ASP A 323 30.60 5.67 -20.52
N ALA A 324 30.96 5.55 -21.81
CA ALA A 324 31.33 6.70 -22.65
C ALA A 324 30.20 7.75 -22.77
N LYS A 325 28.92 7.36 -22.59
CA LYS A 325 27.76 8.27 -22.66
C LYS A 325 27.66 9.18 -21.42
N CYS A 326 28.23 8.77 -20.27
CA CYS A 326 28.17 9.52 -19.03
C CYS A 326 29.31 10.54 -18.86
N ALA A 327 30.32 10.52 -19.75
CA ALA A 327 31.56 11.28 -19.60
C ALA A 327 31.36 12.79 -19.33
N GLY A 328 30.34 13.42 -19.93
CA GLY A 328 30.04 14.85 -19.74
C GLY A 328 29.28 15.20 -18.44
N LYS A 329 28.59 14.23 -17.82
CA LYS A 329 27.78 14.43 -16.59
C LYS A 329 28.41 13.86 -15.33
N ILE A 330 29.54 13.14 -15.46
CA ILE A 330 30.40 12.72 -14.36
C ILE A 330 30.71 13.89 -13.42
N GLN A 331 30.94 15.08 -13.98
CA GLN A 331 31.35 16.26 -13.23
C GLN A 331 30.23 16.79 -12.31
N GLU A 332 28.95 16.64 -12.69
CA GLU A 332 27.80 17.03 -11.85
C GLU A 332 27.66 16.09 -10.64
N ILE A 333 27.86 14.78 -10.84
CA ILE A 333 27.76 13.78 -9.76
C ILE A 333 28.98 13.83 -8.83
N ILE A 334 30.17 14.01 -9.38
CA ILE A 334 31.42 14.13 -8.62
C ILE A 334 31.41 15.39 -7.74
N ASN A 335 30.68 16.44 -8.14
CA ASN A 335 30.52 17.66 -7.35
C ASN A 335 29.47 17.55 -6.24
N LEU A 336 28.79 16.41 -6.08
CA LEU A 336 27.83 16.22 -4.99
C LEU A 336 28.54 16.24 -3.62
N PRO A 337 27.85 16.68 -2.55
CA PRO A 337 28.39 16.65 -1.19
C PRO A 337 28.94 15.28 -0.78
N LYS A 338 30.04 15.27 -0.01
CA LYS A 338 30.71 14.04 0.45
C LYS A 338 29.77 12.98 1.07
N PRO A 339 28.80 13.35 1.93
CA PRO A 339 27.86 12.36 2.48
C PRO A 339 26.97 11.71 1.41
N ILE A 340 26.61 12.45 0.36
CA ILE A 340 25.79 11.91 -0.74
C ILE A 340 26.59 10.91 -1.56
N ILE A 341 27.86 11.22 -1.89
CA ILE A 341 28.73 10.28 -2.62
C ILE A 341 28.92 8.98 -1.82
N SER A 342 29.07 9.10 -0.50
CA SER A 342 29.18 7.98 0.42
C SER A 342 27.94 7.08 0.40
N CYS A 343 26.74 7.67 0.48
CA CYS A 343 25.48 6.92 0.37
C CYS A 343 25.26 6.33 -1.02
N LEU A 344 25.64 7.06 -2.07
CA LEU A 344 25.53 6.62 -3.47
C LEU A 344 26.39 5.39 -3.74
N SER A 345 27.58 5.31 -3.13
CA SER A 345 28.43 4.11 -3.18
C SER A 345 27.75 2.90 -2.54
N GLY A 346 27.21 3.03 -1.32
CA GLY A 346 26.45 1.96 -0.67
C GLY A 346 25.28 1.46 -1.52
N ILE A 347 24.48 2.40 -2.07
CA ILE A 347 23.38 2.07 -2.99
C ILE A 347 23.90 1.39 -4.26
N LEU A 348 25.00 1.86 -4.84
CA LEU A 348 25.58 1.29 -6.05
C LEU A 348 26.05 -0.15 -5.82
N VAL A 349 26.73 -0.42 -4.71
CA VAL A 349 27.15 -1.78 -4.33
C VAL A 349 25.92 -2.66 -4.13
N TYR A 350 24.92 -2.17 -3.38
CA TYR A 350 23.67 -2.90 -3.15
C TYR A 350 22.94 -3.25 -4.45
N LEU A 351 22.71 -2.26 -5.33
CA LEU A 351 21.98 -2.46 -6.58
C LEU A 351 22.75 -3.31 -7.61
N LYS A 352 24.09 -3.41 -7.50
CA LYS A 352 24.88 -4.31 -8.35
C LYS A 352 24.51 -5.77 -8.08
N ASP A 353 24.28 -6.15 -6.83
CA ASP A 353 23.90 -7.52 -6.46
C ASP A 353 22.58 -7.95 -7.09
N PHE A 354 21.67 -7.01 -7.37
CA PHE A 354 20.38 -7.25 -8.02
C PHE A 354 20.38 -7.02 -9.55
N GLY A 355 21.51 -6.61 -10.13
CA GLY A 355 21.62 -6.22 -11.54
C GLY A 355 20.83 -4.96 -11.90
N LEU A 356 20.59 -4.06 -10.93
CA LEU A 356 19.76 -2.85 -11.08
C LEU A 356 20.58 -1.56 -11.12
N SER A 357 21.91 -1.63 -10.97
CA SER A 357 22.79 -0.47 -10.87
C SER A 357 22.72 0.49 -12.08
N GLN A 358 22.27 0.03 -13.25
CA GLN A 358 22.17 0.85 -14.46
C GLN A 358 21.27 2.09 -14.28
N ILE A 359 20.27 2.03 -13.40
CA ILE A 359 19.42 3.20 -13.06
C ILE A 359 20.24 4.43 -12.68
N LEU A 360 21.37 4.23 -11.97
CA LEU A 360 22.21 5.32 -11.49
C LEU A 360 22.90 6.07 -12.64
N LYS A 361 23.02 5.47 -13.83
CA LYS A 361 23.54 6.15 -15.03
C LYS A 361 22.58 7.22 -15.57
N LEU A 362 21.30 7.15 -15.20
CA LEU A 362 20.29 8.13 -15.59
C LEU A 362 20.43 9.38 -14.73
N THR A 363 21.52 10.10 -14.93
CA THR A 363 21.88 11.36 -14.26
C THR A 363 20.77 12.42 -14.30
N GLY A 364 19.96 12.46 -15.36
CA GLY A 364 18.80 13.35 -15.46
C GLY A 364 17.65 13.02 -14.48
N ASN A 365 17.68 11.85 -13.83
CA ASN A 365 16.67 11.42 -12.85
C ASN A 365 17.06 11.74 -11.41
N PHE A 366 18.23 12.35 -11.19
CA PHE A 366 18.65 12.79 -9.87
C PHE A 366 17.87 14.04 -9.49
N CYS A 367 17.04 13.94 -8.45
CA CYS A 367 16.25 15.04 -7.94
C CYS A 367 16.66 15.33 -6.49
N GLN A 368 17.04 16.58 -6.21
CA GLN A 368 17.29 16.98 -4.84
C GLN A 368 15.96 17.06 -4.06
N PHE A 369 15.91 16.48 -2.86
CA PHE A 369 14.72 16.55 -2.01
C PHE A 369 14.46 18.00 -1.54
N SER A 370 15.51 18.69 -1.08
CA SER A 370 15.45 20.05 -0.52
C SER A 370 15.48 21.17 -1.55
N THR A 371 14.79 21.06 -2.70
CA THR A 371 14.59 22.26 -3.54
C THR A 371 13.59 23.20 -2.87
N LYS A 372 14.03 23.83 -1.76
CA LYS A 372 13.29 24.75 -0.89
C LYS A 372 12.71 25.94 -1.65
N SER A 373 13.18 26.20 -2.87
CA SER A 373 12.75 27.31 -3.72
C SER A 373 11.60 26.99 -4.68
N LEU A 374 11.27 25.71 -4.94
CA LEU A 374 10.25 25.36 -5.94
C LEU A 374 8.91 24.94 -5.35
N TYR A 375 8.91 24.39 -4.13
CA TYR A 375 7.72 23.76 -3.53
C TYR A 375 7.47 24.22 -2.10
N MET A 376 6.19 24.31 -1.75
CA MET A 376 5.70 24.59 -0.41
C MET A 376 6.19 23.50 0.56
N GLN A 377 6.65 23.93 1.73
CA GLN A 377 7.07 23.01 2.78
C GLN A 377 5.86 22.50 3.57
N LEU A 378 5.65 21.20 3.53
CA LEU A 378 4.63 20.50 4.31
C LEU A 378 5.31 19.43 5.16
N GLN A 379 5.33 19.64 6.48
CA GLN A 379 5.86 18.65 7.41
C GLN A 379 4.93 17.43 7.51
N THR A 380 5.48 16.30 7.94
CA THR A 380 4.72 15.07 8.17
C THR A 380 3.53 15.26 9.09
N SER A 381 3.75 15.96 10.21
CA SER A 381 2.72 16.28 11.18
C SER A 381 1.57 17.04 10.52
N VAL A 382 1.87 17.96 9.61
CA VAL A 382 0.89 18.74 8.84
C VAL A 382 0.09 17.85 7.90
N LEU A 383 0.75 17.01 7.10
CA LEU A 383 0.07 16.09 6.18
C LEU A 383 -0.87 15.11 6.91
N ARG A 384 -0.47 14.68 8.11
CA ARG A 384 -1.26 13.81 8.98
C ARG A 384 -2.43 14.56 9.64
N ASN A 385 -2.16 15.72 10.24
CA ASN A 385 -3.16 16.53 10.95
C ASN A 385 -4.26 17.03 10.01
N LEU A 386 -3.89 17.40 8.78
CA LEU A 386 -4.81 17.82 7.73
C LEU A 386 -5.45 16.65 6.97
N GLU A 387 -5.13 15.39 7.31
CA GLU A 387 -5.67 14.19 6.66
C GLU A 387 -5.50 14.20 5.13
N VAL A 388 -4.30 14.59 4.66
CA VAL A 388 -4.05 14.78 3.22
C VAL A 388 -4.07 13.46 2.45
N PHE A 389 -3.51 12.38 3.00
CA PHE A 389 -3.42 11.08 2.32
C PHE A 389 -4.18 9.95 3.02
N GLN A 390 -4.32 10.03 4.34
CA GLN A 390 -4.97 9.03 5.18
C GLN A 390 -5.80 9.77 6.22
N ASN A 391 -6.95 9.21 6.56
CA ASN A 391 -7.74 9.72 7.67
C ASN A 391 -7.12 9.27 9.02
N LEU A 392 -7.46 9.98 10.10
CA LEU A 392 -6.99 9.67 11.45
C LEU A 392 -7.84 8.63 12.19
N THR A 393 -8.99 8.22 11.63
CA THR A 393 -9.98 7.38 12.31
C THR A 393 -9.77 5.88 12.05
N ASP A 394 -9.56 5.46 10.80
CA ASP A 394 -9.30 4.07 10.41
C ASP A 394 -8.02 3.88 9.60
N GLY A 395 -7.26 4.96 9.36
CA GLY A 395 -5.98 4.94 8.64
C GLY A 395 -6.10 4.72 7.13
N LYS A 396 -7.32 4.69 6.57
CA LYS A 396 -7.54 4.47 5.14
C LYS A 396 -7.48 5.76 4.34
N GLU A 397 -7.35 5.62 3.02
CA GLU A 397 -7.35 6.76 2.09
C GLU A 397 -8.73 7.42 1.99
N LYS A 398 -9.84 6.68 2.14
CA LYS A 398 -11.20 7.24 2.08
C LYS A 398 -11.40 8.26 3.19
N GLY A 399 -11.86 9.46 2.84
CA GLY A 399 -11.97 10.57 3.80
C GLY A 399 -10.69 11.41 3.96
N SER A 400 -9.69 11.22 3.09
CA SER A 400 -8.54 12.12 2.95
C SER A 400 -8.74 13.14 1.82
N LEU A 401 -7.90 14.19 1.79
CA LEU A 401 -7.87 15.15 0.66
C LEU A 401 -7.55 14.43 -0.67
N PHE A 402 -6.57 13.53 -0.67
CA PHE A 402 -6.17 12.76 -1.86
C PHE A 402 -7.35 11.98 -2.42
N TRP A 403 -8.14 11.31 -1.57
CA TRP A 403 -9.35 10.62 -2.01
C TRP A 403 -10.37 11.58 -2.64
N ALA A 404 -10.58 12.76 -2.05
CA ALA A 404 -11.55 13.72 -2.55
C ALA A 404 -11.18 14.30 -3.93
N VAL A 405 -9.87 14.42 -4.23
CA VAL A 405 -9.41 14.99 -5.51
C VAL A 405 -8.96 13.96 -6.55
N ASN A 406 -8.73 12.71 -6.14
CA ASN A 406 -8.22 11.68 -7.03
C ASN A 406 -9.34 11.03 -7.86
N GLN A 407 -9.43 11.48 -9.10
CA GLN A 407 -10.26 10.95 -10.20
C GLN A 407 -9.37 10.46 -11.36
N THR A 408 -8.09 10.19 -11.08
CA THR A 408 -7.14 9.66 -12.07
C THR A 408 -7.54 8.25 -12.48
N VAL A 409 -7.25 7.92 -13.74
CA VAL A 409 -7.61 6.63 -14.33
C VAL A 409 -6.40 5.68 -14.36
N THR A 410 -5.20 6.25 -14.52
CA THR A 410 -3.96 5.49 -14.59
C THR A 410 -3.26 5.44 -13.24
N ARG A 411 -2.53 4.34 -12.97
CA ARG A 411 -1.77 4.19 -11.72
C ARG A 411 -0.64 5.21 -11.58
N PHE A 412 0.06 5.51 -12.68
CA PHE A 412 1.14 6.49 -12.71
C PHE A 412 0.60 7.93 -12.60
N GLY A 413 -0.58 8.23 -13.15
CA GLY A 413 -1.30 9.48 -12.90
C GLY A 413 -1.63 9.65 -11.41
N GLY A 414 -2.18 8.62 -10.76
CA GLY A 414 -2.44 8.64 -9.31
C GLY A 414 -1.18 8.85 -8.46
N ARG A 415 -0.07 8.19 -8.81
CA ARG A 415 1.25 8.41 -8.17
C ARG A 415 1.70 9.87 -8.31
N MET A 416 1.52 10.45 -9.49
CA MET A 416 1.93 11.82 -9.73
C MET A 416 1.02 12.84 -9.03
N LEU A 417 -0.30 12.63 -9.01
CA LEU A 417 -1.22 13.48 -8.26
C LEU A 417 -0.89 13.46 -6.75
N LYS A 418 -0.53 12.29 -6.22
CA LYS A 418 -0.01 12.15 -4.85
C LYS A 418 1.24 12.99 -4.65
N SER A 419 2.15 13.01 -5.63
CA SER A 419 3.33 13.87 -5.60
C SER A 419 3.00 15.37 -5.65
N TRP A 420 1.98 15.78 -6.42
CA TRP A 420 1.55 17.19 -6.47
C TRP A 420 1.01 17.66 -5.13
N LEU A 421 0.24 16.83 -4.42
CA LEU A 421 -0.25 17.12 -3.06
C LEU A 421 0.86 17.19 -2.01
N LYS A 422 1.88 16.35 -2.15
CA LYS A 422 3.07 16.37 -1.28
C LYS A 422 3.91 17.64 -1.49
N LYS A 423 3.92 18.17 -2.71
CA LYS A 423 4.78 19.28 -3.14
C LYS A 423 3.98 20.36 -3.89
N PRO A 424 3.12 21.14 -3.22
CA PRO A 424 2.46 22.29 -3.85
C PRO A 424 3.49 23.28 -4.39
N LEU A 425 3.15 24.01 -5.45
CA LEU A 425 4.08 24.89 -6.15
C LEU A 425 4.26 26.22 -5.42
N LEU A 426 5.43 26.86 -5.57
CA LEU A 426 5.67 28.25 -5.14
C LEU A 426 5.65 29.26 -6.30
N SER A 427 5.75 28.79 -7.55
CA SER A 427 5.71 29.67 -8.71
C SER A 427 4.27 29.97 -9.11
N ALA A 428 3.87 31.24 -9.01
CA ALA A 428 2.56 31.71 -9.45
C ALA A 428 2.30 31.38 -10.93
N LYS A 429 3.32 31.51 -11.79
CA LYS A 429 3.24 31.13 -13.21
C LYS A 429 2.80 29.67 -13.38
N HIS A 430 3.51 28.73 -12.78
CA HIS A 430 3.20 27.29 -12.93
C HIS A 430 1.84 26.90 -12.33
N ILE A 431 1.39 27.59 -11.28
CA ILE A 431 0.05 27.41 -10.72
C ILE A 431 -1.00 27.85 -11.73
N LEU A 432 -0.83 29.04 -12.31
CA LEU A 432 -1.74 29.59 -13.31
C LEU A 432 -1.75 28.75 -14.59
N ASP A 433 -0.60 28.23 -15.04
CA ASP A 433 -0.50 27.35 -16.22
C ASP A 433 -1.37 26.10 -16.05
N ARG A 434 -1.36 25.49 -14.85
CA ARG A 434 -2.23 24.34 -14.51
C ARG A 434 -3.70 24.73 -14.44
N GLN A 435 -4.02 25.87 -13.82
CA GLN A 435 -5.40 26.35 -13.76
C GLN A 435 -5.97 26.63 -15.15
N GLU A 436 -5.14 27.15 -16.07
CA GLU A 436 -5.54 27.42 -17.44
C GLU A 436 -5.78 26.12 -18.21
N ALA A 437 -4.92 25.12 -18.05
CA ALA A 437 -5.14 23.78 -18.59
C ALA A 437 -6.47 23.19 -18.09
N ILE A 438 -6.76 23.29 -16.78
CA ILE A 438 -8.02 22.80 -16.21
C ILE A 438 -9.21 23.59 -16.75
N HIS A 439 -9.09 24.91 -16.88
CA HIS A 439 -10.14 25.76 -17.43
C HIS A 439 -10.48 25.38 -18.88
N GLU A 440 -9.47 25.14 -19.70
CA GLU A 440 -9.64 24.71 -21.10
C GLU A 440 -10.27 23.31 -21.19
N LEU A 441 -9.89 22.37 -20.33
CA LEU A 441 -10.52 21.04 -20.24
C LEU A 441 -11.98 21.08 -19.76
N LEU A 442 -12.36 22.10 -18.98
CA LEU A 442 -13.71 22.26 -18.44
C LEU A 442 -14.68 22.98 -19.39
N ARG A 443 -14.25 24.13 -19.92
CA ARG A 443 -15.12 25.09 -20.62
C ARG A 443 -14.58 25.49 -22.00
N GLY A 444 -13.45 24.95 -22.42
CA GLY A 444 -12.87 25.24 -23.74
C GLY A 444 -13.77 24.73 -24.87
N LYS A 445 -13.72 25.41 -26.03
CA LYS A 445 -14.40 24.97 -27.26
C LYS A 445 -14.00 23.54 -27.65
N ASN A 446 -12.76 23.18 -27.32
CA ASN A 446 -12.14 21.88 -27.61
C ASN A 446 -12.33 20.83 -26.50
N ALA A 447 -13.05 21.15 -25.41
CA ALA A 447 -13.18 20.26 -24.24
C ALA A 447 -13.76 18.88 -24.59
N GLN A 448 -14.74 18.82 -25.51
CA GLN A 448 -15.31 17.54 -25.95
C GLN A 448 -14.31 16.69 -26.74
N VAL A 449 -13.51 17.32 -27.60
CA VAL A 449 -12.47 16.64 -28.38
C VAL A 449 -11.38 16.12 -27.44
N LEU A 450 -10.91 16.95 -26.51
CA LEU A 450 -9.91 16.56 -25.51
C LEU A 450 -10.43 15.44 -24.59
N ALA A 451 -11.73 15.42 -24.24
CA ALA A 451 -12.32 14.37 -23.42
C ALA A 451 -12.19 12.95 -24.03
N ASN A 452 -12.02 12.83 -25.35
CA ASN A 452 -11.77 11.54 -26.00
C ASN A 452 -10.44 10.90 -25.54
N LEU A 453 -9.42 11.71 -25.20
CA LEU A 453 -8.14 11.21 -24.66
C LEU A 453 -8.31 10.50 -23.31
N ARG A 454 -9.35 10.86 -22.54
CA ARG A 454 -9.67 10.15 -21.29
C ARG A 454 -10.12 8.72 -21.53
N GLY A 455 -10.79 8.45 -22.65
CA GLY A 455 -11.10 7.09 -23.07
C GLY A 455 -9.84 6.25 -23.25
N SER A 456 -8.79 6.83 -23.84
CA SER A 456 -7.49 6.17 -24.03
C SER A 456 -6.76 5.92 -22.70
N LEU A 457 -6.86 6.81 -21.72
CA LEU A 457 -6.31 6.59 -20.36
C LEU A 457 -6.85 5.30 -19.71
N SER A 458 -8.14 5.00 -19.87
CA SER A 458 -8.77 3.82 -19.26
C SER A 458 -8.23 2.48 -19.75
N GLN A 459 -7.66 2.44 -20.96
CA GLN A 459 -7.12 1.23 -21.58
C GLN A 459 -5.60 1.14 -21.44
N THR A 460 -4.97 2.10 -20.75
CA THR A 460 -3.52 2.21 -20.66
C THR A 460 -3.00 1.35 -19.51
N PRO A 461 -2.05 0.41 -19.75
CA PRO A 461 -1.40 -0.33 -18.67
C PRO A 461 -0.50 0.58 -17.83
N ASP A 462 0.13 0.05 -16.77
CA ASP A 462 1.11 0.83 -15.99
C ASP A 462 2.39 1.05 -16.80
N LEU A 463 2.37 2.03 -17.71
CA LEU A 463 3.45 2.32 -18.66
C LEU A 463 4.74 2.69 -17.96
N GLU A 464 4.66 3.43 -16.85
CA GLU A 464 5.84 3.82 -16.07
C GLU A 464 6.60 2.58 -15.58
N LYS A 465 5.90 1.60 -14.97
CA LYS A 465 6.52 0.33 -14.59
C LYS A 465 6.97 -0.48 -15.80
N GLY A 466 6.17 -0.50 -16.86
CA GLY A 466 6.47 -1.24 -18.08
C GLY A 466 7.76 -0.79 -18.74
N ILE A 467 7.94 0.52 -18.97
CA ILE A 467 9.17 1.05 -19.58
C ILE A 467 10.39 0.82 -18.69
N SER A 468 10.25 0.89 -17.36
CA SER A 468 11.34 0.57 -16.43
C SER A 468 11.69 -0.92 -16.46
N SER A 469 10.70 -1.81 -16.54
CA SER A 469 10.90 -3.27 -16.70
C SER A 469 11.67 -3.61 -17.98
N VAL A 470 11.35 -2.91 -19.08
CA VAL A 470 12.06 -3.03 -20.36
C VAL A 470 13.50 -2.53 -20.22
N TYR A 471 13.70 -1.36 -19.59
CA TYR A 471 15.02 -0.78 -19.34
C TYR A 471 15.95 -1.72 -18.56
N TYR A 472 15.43 -2.40 -17.52
CA TYR A 472 16.19 -3.40 -16.76
C TYR A 472 16.38 -4.73 -17.49
N LYS A 473 15.82 -4.90 -18.70
CA LYS A 473 15.84 -6.15 -19.47
C LYS A 473 15.23 -7.34 -18.74
N LYS A 474 14.31 -7.07 -17.79
CA LYS A 474 13.59 -8.07 -16.99
C LYS A 474 12.16 -8.30 -17.49
N CYS A 475 11.69 -7.53 -18.46
CA CYS A 475 10.36 -7.69 -19.03
C CYS A 475 10.18 -8.99 -19.82
N SER A 476 8.94 -9.49 -19.84
CA SER A 476 8.55 -10.56 -20.76
C SER A 476 8.30 -10.02 -22.17
N VAL A 477 8.38 -10.89 -23.19
CA VAL A 477 8.06 -10.53 -24.58
C VAL A 477 6.65 -9.98 -24.73
N LEU A 478 5.69 -10.55 -24.00
CA LEU A 478 4.29 -10.10 -23.95
C LEU A 478 4.17 -8.70 -23.36
N GLU A 479 4.83 -8.47 -22.22
CA GLU A 479 4.83 -7.17 -21.55
C GLU A 479 5.44 -6.08 -22.44
N PHE A 480 6.60 -6.34 -23.05
CA PHE A 480 7.22 -5.43 -24.02
C PHE A 480 6.26 -5.09 -25.16
N PHE A 481 5.63 -6.09 -25.76
CA PHE A 481 4.68 -5.90 -26.85
C PHE A 481 3.50 -5.02 -26.44
N PHE A 482 2.89 -5.25 -25.28
CA PHE A 482 1.77 -4.45 -24.79
C PHE A 482 2.18 -3.01 -24.43
N VAL A 483 3.37 -2.81 -23.86
CA VAL A 483 3.91 -1.46 -23.59
C VAL A 483 4.09 -0.70 -24.91
N CYS A 484 4.81 -1.27 -25.88
CA CYS A 484 5.03 -0.63 -27.18
C CYS A 484 3.71 -0.37 -27.93
N LYS A 485 2.79 -1.34 -27.94
CA LYS A 485 1.46 -1.18 -28.57
C LYS A 485 0.65 -0.04 -27.93
N SER A 486 0.72 0.10 -26.61
CA SER A 486 0.03 1.16 -25.88
C SER A 486 0.66 2.54 -26.15
N LEU A 487 1.99 2.62 -26.22
CA LEU A 487 2.71 3.85 -26.59
C LEU A 487 2.38 4.30 -28.03
N ILE A 488 2.36 3.38 -28.98
CA ILE A 488 1.96 3.69 -30.37
C ILE A 488 0.53 4.19 -30.43
N LYS A 489 -0.39 3.52 -29.72
CA LYS A 489 -1.79 3.95 -29.64
C LYS A 489 -1.90 5.38 -29.11
N TRP A 490 -1.14 5.73 -28.06
CA TRP A 490 -1.09 7.10 -27.54
C TRP A 490 -0.59 8.11 -28.57
N SER A 491 0.46 7.78 -29.32
CA SER A 491 0.95 8.63 -30.41
C SER A 491 -0.14 8.86 -31.49
N GLU A 492 -0.83 7.80 -31.92
CA GLU A 492 -1.87 7.86 -32.95
C GLU A 492 -3.12 8.63 -32.46
N ASP A 493 -3.59 8.36 -31.23
CA ASP A 493 -4.73 9.04 -30.62
C ASP A 493 -4.45 10.55 -30.45
N VAL A 494 -3.27 10.92 -29.95
CA VAL A 494 -2.88 12.33 -29.80
C VAL A 494 -2.78 13.01 -31.17
N GLN A 495 -2.18 12.37 -32.17
CA GLN A 495 -2.13 12.94 -33.53
C GLN A 495 -3.52 13.15 -34.14
N LEU A 496 -4.46 12.23 -33.90
CA LEU A 496 -5.84 12.37 -34.36
C LEU A 496 -6.52 13.57 -33.69
N ILE A 497 -6.36 13.69 -32.38
CA ILE A 497 -6.92 14.80 -31.61
C ILE A 497 -6.32 16.14 -32.04
N THR A 498 -4.99 16.23 -32.19
CA THR A 498 -4.33 17.45 -32.65
C THR A 498 -4.84 17.92 -34.03
N LYS A 499 -5.23 17.00 -34.92
CA LYS A 499 -5.85 17.33 -36.22
C LYS A 499 -7.30 17.80 -36.12
N GLN A 500 -8.02 17.37 -35.08
CA GLN A 500 -9.41 17.76 -34.82
C GLN A 500 -9.54 19.09 -34.07
N LEU A 501 -8.43 19.65 -33.58
CA LEU A 501 -8.43 20.94 -32.91
C LEU A 501 -8.51 22.08 -33.95
N ASP A 502 -9.62 22.82 -33.93
CA ASP A 502 -9.90 23.94 -34.84
C ASP A 502 -9.18 25.26 -34.45
N GLY A 503 -8.01 25.20 -33.80
CA GLY A 503 -7.25 26.40 -33.41
C GLY A 503 -6.14 26.15 -32.37
N THR A 504 -5.41 27.21 -32.03
CA THR A 504 -4.39 27.20 -30.97
C THR A 504 -5.02 27.06 -29.60
N LEU A 505 -4.54 26.09 -28.81
CA LEU A 505 -4.91 25.94 -27.41
C LEU A 505 -4.41 27.15 -26.60
N SER A 506 -5.14 27.50 -25.55
CA SER A 506 -4.75 28.61 -24.66
C SER A 506 -3.72 28.18 -23.63
N SER A 507 -3.75 26.91 -23.22
CA SER A 507 -2.79 26.34 -22.27
C SER A 507 -1.48 25.93 -22.94
N GLU A 508 -0.37 26.49 -22.45
CA GLU A 508 1.00 26.09 -22.83
C GLU A 508 1.24 24.61 -22.51
N ILE A 509 0.85 24.14 -21.31
CA ILE A 509 1.05 22.75 -20.87
C ILE A 509 0.35 21.75 -21.80
N LEU A 510 -0.91 22.01 -22.18
CA LEU A 510 -1.63 21.10 -23.08
C LEU A 510 -1.01 21.11 -24.49
N THR A 511 -0.58 22.29 -24.96
CA THR A 511 0.08 22.44 -26.26
C THR A 511 1.38 21.64 -26.31
N ASP A 512 2.21 21.77 -25.28
CA ASP A 512 3.47 21.02 -25.16
C ASP A 512 3.22 19.52 -25.13
N ILE A 513 2.26 19.04 -24.32
CA ILE A 513 1.90 17.61 -24.24
C ILE A 513 1.50 17.05 -25.61
N LEU A 514 0.65 17.75 -26.34
CA LEU A 514 0.10 17.26 -27.61
C LEU A 514 1.12 17.29 -28.76
N ASN A 515 2.09 18.21 -28.70
CA ASN A 515 3.18 18.29 -29.67
C ASN A 515 4.31 17.30 -29.37
N ASP A 516 4.67 17.15 -28.09
CA ASP A 516 5.80 16.34 -27.67
C ASP A 516 5.50 14.83 -27.79
N ILE A 517 4.33 14.35 -27.35
CA ILE A 517 4.03 12.91 -27.30
C ILE A 517 4.26 12.21 -28.65
N PRO A 518 3.74 12.71 -29.79
CA PRO A 518 3.97 12.08 -31.10
C PRO A 518 5.44 12.02 -31.51
N GLN A 519 6.21 13.08 -31.25
CA GLN A 519 7.63 13.16 -31.57
C GLN A 519 8.47 12.24 -30.68
N LEU A 520 8.10 12.16 -29.40
CA LEU A 520 8.76 11.30 -28.41
C LEU A 520 8.52 9.81 -28.67
N LEU A 521 7.51 9.42 -29.45
CA LEU A 521 7.10 8.02 -29.65
C LEU A 521 7.18 7.52 -31.11
N GLU A 522 7.74 8.29 -32.04
CA GLU A 522 7.77 7.98 -33.48
C GLU A 522 8.47 6.65 -33.81
N ASP A 523 9.57 6.37 -33.13
CA ASP A 523 10.47 5.23 -33.30
C ASP A 523 9.92 3.92 -32.73
N VAL A 524 9.00 3.98 -31.76
CA VAL A 524 8.41 2.79 -31.11
C VAL A 524 7.70 1.89 -32.14
N LYS A 525 7.17 2.48 -33.22
CA LYS A 525 6.53 1.73 -34.32
C LYS A 525 7.52 0.84 -35.07
N SER A 526 8.76 1.30 -35.24
CA SER A 526 9.80 0.49 -35.89
C SER A 526 10.21 -0.70 -35.02
N LEU A 527 10.32 -0.49 -33.71
CA LEU A 527 10.62 -1.55 -32.73
C LEU A 527 9.52 -2.61 -32.71
N LEU A 528 8.25 -2.22 -32.72
CA LEU A 528 7.14 -3.18 -32.71
C LEU A 528 7.07 -3.99 -34.01
N ASN A 529 7.29 -3.36 -35.16
CA ASN A 529 7.27 -4.03 -36.48
C ASN A 529 8.40 -5.07 -36.62
N ALA A 530 9.47 -4.96 -35.84
CA ALA A 530 10.54 -5.95 -35.80
C ALA A 530 10.10 -7.30 -35.18
N LEU A 531 8.90 -7.36 -34.57
CA LEU A 531 8.36 -8.54 -33.89
C LEU A 531 7.15 -9.15 -34.63
N HIS A 532 7.05 -10.47 -34.62
CA HIS A 532 5.89 -11.20 -35.13
C HIS A 532 4.77 -11.30 -34.07
N GLU A 533 3.64 -10.62 -34.27
CA GLU A 533 2.51 -10.58 -33.30
C GLU A 533 1.99 -11.98 -32.90
N ASN A 534 1.95 -12.94 -33.82
CA ASN A 534 1.47 -14.29 -33.53
C ASN A 534 2.41 -15.03 -32.55
N ASN A 535 3.72 -14.89 -32.71
CA ASN A 535 4.72 -15.63 -31.93
C ASN A 535 4.96 -15.03 -30.53
N VAL A 536 4.50 -13.79 -30.32
CA VAL A 536 4.49 -13.14 -29.00
C VAL A 536 3.55 -13.87 -28.03
N ARG A 537 2.41 -14.40 -28.50
CA ARG A 537 1.39 -15.06 -27.67
C ARG A 537 1.82 -16.45 -27.18
N ASP A 538 2.59 -17.16 -27.99
CA ASP A 538 3.05 -18.51 -27.70
C ASP A 538 4.27 -18.55 -26.75
N LYS A 539 4.79 -17.37 -26.35
CA LYS A 539 5.96 -17.20 -25.47
C LYS A 539 7.25 -17.82 -26.03
N GLU A 540 7.31 -18.13 -27.32
CA GLU A 540 8.48 -18.69 -27.96
C GLU A 540 9.35 -17.61 -28.60
N LYS A 541 10.55 -17.41 -28.04
CA LYS A 541 11.54 -16.45 -28.57
C LYS A 541 12.20 -16.90 -29.88
N THR A 542 12.09 -18.18 -30.23
CA THR A 542 12.77 -18.78 -31.38
C THR A 542 12.34 -18.18 -32.70
N ASN A 543 11.06 -17.83 -32.87
CA ASN A 543 10.51 -17.22 -34.09
C ASN A 543 9.99 -15.80 -33.85
N LEU A 544 10.54 -15.09 -32.86
CA LEU A 544 10.01 -13.80 -32.44
C LEU A 544 10.25 -12.68 -33.46
N PHE A 545 11.44 -12.64 -34.07
CA PHE A 545 11.87 -11.53 -34.92
C PHE A 545 11.39 -11.69 -36.37
N SER A 546 10.85 -10.61 -36.92
CA SER A 546 10.38 -10.53 -38.32
C SER A 546 11.52 -10.54 -39.33
N ASP A 547 12.64 -9.91 -38.97
CA ASP A 547 13.85 -9.88 -39.78
C ASP A 547 14.99 -10.60 -39.04
N GLU A 548 15.25 -11.84 -39.45
CA GLU A 548 16.33 -12.66 -38.88
C GLU A 548 17.73 -12.16 -39.27
N SER A 549 17.86 -11.28 -40.27
CA SER A 549 19.15 -10.74 -40.70
C SER A 549 19.82 -9.86 -39.63
N LEU A 550 19.01 -9.27 -38.75
CA LEU A 550 19.46 -8.50 -37.59
C LEU A 550 20.25 -9.36 -36.59
N PHE A 551 20.05 -10.69 -36.62
CA PHE A 551 20.70 -11.64 -35.72
C PHE A 551 21.33 -12.81 -36.50
N PRO A 552 22.51 -12.60 -37.13
CA PRO A 552 23.16 -13.61 -37.99
C PRO A 552 23.46 -14.94 -37.28
N THR A 553 23.69 -14.91 -35.97
CA THR A 553 23.90 -16.11 -35.14
C THR A 553 22.64 -16.96 -35.07
N VAL A 554 21.48 -16.35 -34.79
CA VAL A 554 20.18 -17.02 -34.75
C VAL A 554 19.83 -17.61 -36.11
N GLN A 555 20.02 -16.83 -37.18
CA GLN A 555 19.78 -17.29 -38.55
C GLN A 555 20.63 -18.53 -38.89
N ARG A 556 21.93 -18.49 -38.57
CA ARG A 556 22.84 -19.62 -38.79
C ARG A 556 22.39 -20.87 -38.03
N ARG A 557 22.00 -20.72 -36.75
CA ARG A 557 21.51 -21.85 -35.94
C ARG A 557 20.23 -22.47 -36.48
N LYS A 558 19.29 -21.65 -36.95
CA LYS A 558 18.07 -22.16 -37.59
C LYS A 558 18.40 -22.95 -38.86
N GLN A 559 19.37 -22.48 -39.64
CA GLN A 559 19.82 -23.21 -40.83
C GLN A 559 20.47 -24.56 -40.46
N GLU A 560 21.38 -24.57 -39.48
CA GLU A 560 21.99 -25.82 -38.97
C GLU A 560 20.94 -26.84 -38.50
N ILE A 561 19.89 -26.37 -37.80
CA ILE A 561 18.76 -27.22 -37.37
C ILE A 561 18.02 -27.78 -38.58
N LYS A 562 17.67 -26.96 -39.56
CA LYS A 562 16.98 -27.41 -40.79
C LYS A 562 17.81 -28.44 -41.56
N ASP A 563 19.13 -28.26 -41.62
CA ASP A 563 20.03 -29.19 -42.30
C ASP A 563 20.07 -30.55 -41.59
N VAL A 564 20.12 -30.57 -40.25
CA VAL A 564 20.08 -31.79 -39.44
C VAL A 564 18.71 -32.48 -39.53
N GLU A 565 17.61 -31.73 -39.49
CA GLU A 565 16.26 -32.28 -39.67
C GLU A 565 16.09 -32.91 -41.06
N LYS A 566 16.65 -32.28 -42.10
CA LYS A 566 16.69 -32.84 -43.45
C LYS A 566 17.50 -34.15 -43.50
N GLU A 567 18.66 -34.19 -42.85
CA GLU A 567 19.49 -35.40 -42.74
C GLU A 567 18.73 -36.57 -42.08
N MET A 568 17.95 -36.28 -41.02
CA MET A 568 17.10 -37.28 -40.35
C MET A 568 15.94 -37.75 -41.25
N LEU A 569 15.30 -36.84 -41.97
CA LEU A 569 14.23 -37.16 -42.91
C LEU A 569 14.73 -37.99 -44.09
N ASP A 570 15.96 -37.76 -44.57
CA ASP A 570 16.58 -38.55 -45.62
C ASP A 570 16.92 -39.97 -45.13
N HIS A 571 17.36 -40.12 -43.87
CA HIS A 571 17.60 -41.43 -43.24
C HIS A 571 16.34 -42.31 -43.15
N ARG A 572 15.13 -41.73 -43.26
CA ARG A 572 13.86 -42.46 -43.37
C ARG A 572 13.89 -43.49 -44.51
N ARG A 573 14.60 -43.20 -45.62
CA ARG A 573 14.71 -44.15 -46.74
C ARG A 573 15.43 -45.43 -46.32
N THR A 574 16.52 -45.30 -45.58
CA THR A 574 17.29 -46.42 -45.04
C THR A 574 16.44 -47.23 -44.07
N VAL A 575 15.72 -46.57 -43.17
CA VAL A 575 14.79 -47.21 -42.21
C VAL A 575 13.69 -48.02 -42.93
N ARG A 576 13.08 -47.45 -43.97
CA ARG A 576 12.05 -48.13 -44.78
C ARG A 576 12.57 -49.40 -45.46
N LEU A 577 13.82 -49.36 -45.95
CA LEU A 577 14.47 -50.52 -46.55
C LEU A 577 14.78 -51.60 -45.51
N THR A 578 15.32 -51.22 -44.34
CA THR A 578 15.66 -52.16 -43.26
C THR A 578 14.43 -52.89 -42.72
N LEU A 579 13.32 -52.18 -42.51
CA LEU A 579 12.08 -52.77 -41.99
C LEU A 579 11.16 -53.34 -43.08
N LYS A 580 11.52 -53.20 -44.37
CA LYS A 580 10.69 -53.58 -45.54
C LYS A 580 9.28 -53.00 -45.49
N GLN A 581 9.13 -51.79 -44.97
CA GLN A 581 7.85 -51.10 -44.82
C GLN A 581 7.90 -49.74 -45.53
N PRO A 582 7.47 -49.65 -46.80
CA PRO A 582 7.58 -48.42 -47.59
C PRO A 582 6.67 -47.28 -47.11
N ALA A 583 5.58 -47.62 -46.39
CA ALA A 583 4.62 -46.66 -45.84
C ALA A 583 5.03 -46.10 -44.45
N LEU A 584 6.17 -46.50 -43.91
CA LEU A 584 6.60 -46.08 -42.57
C LEU A 584 6.95 -44.60 -42.54
N ASP A 585 6.40 -43.89 -41.57
CA ASP A 585 6.80 -42.52 -41.26
C ASP A 585 7.19 -42.37 -39.80
N PHE A 586 7.91 -41.29 -39.51
CA PHE A 586 8.26 -40.94 -38.14
C PHE A 586 7.03 -40.51 -37.37
N THR A 587 6.99 -40.87 -36.09
CA THR A 587 5.91 -40.50 -35.17
C THR A 587 6.45 -39.71 -34.00
N THR A 588 5.61 -38.85 -33.43
CA THR A 588 5.94 -38.09 -32.22
C THR A 588 4.96 -38.47 -31.13
N VAL A 589 5.48 -38.94 -29.99
CA VAL A 589 4.65 -39.37 -28.86
C VAL A 589 5.25 -38.82 -27.57
N LEU A 590 4.42 -38.15 -26.76
CA LEU A 590 4.82 -37.54 -25.48
C LEU A 590 6.07 -36.64 -25.59
N GLY A 591 6.17 -35.86 -26.68
CA GLY A 591 7.29 -34.94 -26.91
C GLY A 591 8.58 -35.58 -27.42
N THR A 592 8.63 -36.91 -27.58
CA THR A 592 9.76 -37.58 -28.24
C THR A 592 9.47 -37.73 -29.72
N GLU A 593 10.30 -37.10 -30.55
CA GLU A 593 10.15 -37.03 -32.02
C GLU A 593 10.94 -38.15 -32.72
N TYR A 594 10.70 -38.30 -34.03
CA TYR A 594 11.43 -39.24 -34.89
C TYR A 594 11.35 -40.71 -34.44
N LEU A 595 10.26 -41.09 -33.77
CA LEU A 595 10.04 -42.45 -33.30
C LEU A 595 9.60 -43.37 -34.44
N ILE A 596 10.17 -44.57 -34.44
CA ILE A 596 9.75 -45.63 -35.36
C ILE A 596 8.82 -46.57 -34.61
N GLU A 597 7.54 -46.56 -34.99
CA GLU A 597 6.52 -47.43 -34.41
C GLU A 597 6.45 -48.78 -35.12
N VAL A 598 6.67 -49.86 -34.37
CA VAL A 598 6.56 -51.24 -34.87
C VAL A 598 5.58 -52.02 -33.99
N LYS A 599 4.66 -52.76 -34.61
CA LYS A 599 3.73 -53.65 -33.89
C LYS A 599 4.50 -54.71 -33.12
N ASN A 600 4.10 -54.98 -31.87
CA ASN A 600 4.79 -55.96 -31.00
C ASN A 600 4.89 -57.36 -31.63
N LYS A 601 3.95 -57.74 -32.52
CA LYS A 601 3.99 -59.01 -33.26
C LYS A 601 5.16 -59.12 -34.26
N VAL A 602 5.69 -57.98 -34.72
CA VAL A 602 6.73 -57.86 -35.76
C VAL A 602 8.02 -57.28 -35.18
N SER A 603 8.15 -57.19 -33.85
CA SER A 603 9.33 -56.60 -33.20
C SER A 603 10.62 -57.38 -33.43
N HIS A 604 10.53 -58.65 -33.87
CA HIS A 604 11.69 -59.48 -34.22
C HIS A 604 12.39 -59.03 -35.52
N VAL A 605 11.74 -58.20 -36.35
CA VAL A 605 12.32 -57.64 -37.58
C VAL A 605 13.21 -56.41 -37.29
N VAL A 606 13.10 -55.85 -36.09
CA VAL A 606 13.88 -54.68 -35.67
C VAL A 606 15.32 -55.12 -35.36
N PRO A 607 16.34 -54.46 -35.94
CA PRO A 607 17.74 -54.73 -35.62
C PRO A 607 18.07 -54.63 -34.12
N THR A 608 19.02 -55.42 -33.65
CA THR A 608 19.38 -55.51 -32.22
C THR A 608 20.13 -54.28 -31.69
N ASP A 609 20.70 -53.48 -32.58
CA ASP A 609 21.39 -52.21 -32.28
C ASP A 609 20.41 -51.04 -32.07
N TRP A 610 19.11 -51.23 -32.32
CA TRP A 610 18.11 -50.18 -32.12
C TRP A 610 17.68 -50.08 -30.67
N LEU A 611 17.65 -48.85 -30.16
CA LEU A 611 17.28 -48.59 -28.78
C LEU A 611 15.75 -48.47 -28.66
N LYS A 612 15.17 -49.27 -27.76
CA LYS A 612 13.73 -49.22 -27.45
C LYS A 612 13.44 -48.06 -26.50
N ILE A 613 12.67 -47.06 -26.97
CA ILE A 613 12.36 -45.83 -26.23
C ILE A 613 11.11 -45.99 -25.38
N SER A 614 10.03 -46.53 -25.96
CA SER A 614 8.77 -46.74 -25.25
C SER A 614 8.02 -47.94 -25.79
N SER A 615 7.06 -48.45 -25.02
CA SER A 615 6.25 -49.60 -25.40
C SER A 615 4.83 -49.43 -24.89
N THR A 616 3.87 -49.84 -25.71
CA THR A 616 2.46 -49.98 -25.34
C THR A 616 2.04 -51.43 -25.54
N LYS A 617 0.81 -51.78 -25.13
CA LYS A 617 0.27 -53.13 -25.33
C LYS A 617 0.29 -53.57 -26.81
N ALA A 618 0.16 -52.64 -27.75
CA ALA A 618 0.08 -52.93 -29.20
C ALA A 618 1.38 -52.70 -29.98
N VAL A 619 2.12 -51.63 -29.67
CA VAL A 619 3.30 -51.18 -30.44
C VAL A 619 4.50 -50.87 -29.54
N SER A 620 5.70 -51.12 -30.06
CA SER A 620 6.98 -50.70 -29.47
C SER A 620 7.63 -49.65 -30.35
N ARG A 621 8.29 -48.68 -29.73
CA ARG A 621 8.89 -47.52 -30.39
C ARG A 621 10.39 -47.52 -30.24
N PHE A 622 11.11 -47.27 -31.33
CA PHE A 622 12.56 -47.41 -31.38
C PHE A 622 13.26 -46.19 -32.00
N HIS A 623 14.52 -46.00 -31.63
CA HIS A 623 15.48 -45.11 -32.29
C HIS A 623 16.68 -45.93 -32.81
N PRO A 624 16.96 -45.89 -34.11
CA PRO A 624 18.21 -46.41 -34.69
C PRO A 624 19.43 -45.63 -34.15
N PRO A 625 20.64 -46.23 -34.12
CA PRO A 625 21.85 -45.55 -33.63
C PRO A 625 22.11 -44.19 -34.30
N PHE A 626 21.88 -44.10 -35.62
CA PHE A 626 22.00 -42.86 -36.37
C PHE A 626 20.99 -41.81 -35.88
N ILE A 627 19.70 -42.15 -35.80
CA ILE A 627 18.65 -41.26 -35.32
C ILE A 627 18.91 -40.84 -33.88
N GLN A 628 19.39 -41.73 -33.01
CA GLN A 628 19.74 -41.39 -31.63
C GLN A 628 20.87 -40.36 -31.56
N ALA A 629 21.95 -40.54 -32.33
CA ALA A 629 23.08 -39.61 -32.36
C ALA A 629 22.66 -38.24 -32.94
N THR A 630 21.94 -38.25 -34.05
CA THR A 630 21.49 -37.04 -34.75
C THR A 630 20.40 -36.31 -33.97
N TYR A 631 19.49 -37.03 -33.30
CA TYR A 631 18.48 -36.44 -32.40
C TYR A 631 19.12 -35.79 -31.17
N LYS A 632 20.17 -36.39 -30.61
CA LYS A 632 20.96 -35.75 -29.55
C LYS A 632 21.60 -34.45 -30.02
N LYS A 633 22.20 -34.44 -31.21
CA LYS A 633 22.76 -33.22 -31.85
C LYS A 633 21.67 -32.17 -32.12
N LEU A 634 20.50 -32.59 -32.60
CA LEU A 634 19.35 -31.71 -32.85
C LEU A 634 18.88 -31.03 -31.56
N ASN A 635 18.74 -31.79 -30.46
CA ASN A 635 18.35 -31.23 -29.17
C ASN A 635 19.41 -30.25 -28.63
N GLN A 636 20.70 -30.55 -28.78
CA GLN A 636 21.78 -29.62 -28.43
C GLN A 636 21.70 -28.31 -29.24
N LEU A 637 21.45 -28.40 -30.55
CA LEU A 637 21.26 -27.23 -31.40
C LEU A 637 20.01 -26.43 -31.03
N ARG A 638 18.90 -27.09 -30.68
CA ARG A 638 17.67 -26.44 -30.22
C ARG A 638 17.86 -25.73 -28.88
N GLU A 639 18.59 -26.33 -27.94
CA GLU A 639 18.97 -25.68 -26.69
C GLU A 639 19.90 -24.49 -26.92
N GLN A 640 20.86 -24.61 -27.83
CA GLN A 640 21.75 -23.51 -28.19
C GLN A 640 21.00 -22.38 -28.89
N LEU A 641 20.06 -22.70 -29.80
CA LEU A 641 19.19 -21.73 -30.44
C LEU A 641 18.41 -20.93 -29.40
N LYS A 642 17.88 -21.58 -28.35
CA LYS A 642 17.19 -20.86 -27.26
C LYS A 642 18.10 -19.84 -26.59
N LYS A 643 19.33 -20.23 -26.22
CA LYS A 643 20.33 -19.33 -25.63
C LYS A 643 20.69 -18.18 -26.57
N ASP A 644 20.91 -18.47 -27.85
CA ASP A 644 21.26 -17.46 -28.85
C ASP A 644 20.08 -16.49 -29.08
N CYS A 645 18.83 -16.96 -29.03
CA CYS A 645 17.62 -16.12 -29.08
C CYS A 645 17.44 -15.29 -27.81
N ASP A 646 17.77 -15.82 -26.63
CA ASP A 646 17.77 -15.05 -25.38
C ASP A 646 18.80 -13.92 -25.43
N ALA A 647 20.00 -14.17 -25.98
CA ALA A 647 21.01 -13.14 -26.20
C ALA A 647 20.55 -12.09 -27.21
N ALA A 648 19.93 -12.51 -28.33
CA ALA A 648 19.34 -11.61 -29.31
C ALA A 648 18.22 -10.74 -28.71
N TRP A 649 17.39 -11.31 -27.84
CA TRP A 649 16.37 -10.57 -27.10
C TRP A 649 16.98 -9.49 -26.20
N LEU A 650 18.02 -9.81 -25.42
CA LEU A 650 18.71 -8.82 -24.58
C LEU A 650 19.37 -7.71 -25.41
N GLN A 651 19.92 -8.05 -26.58
CA GLN A 651 20.48 -7.08 -27.53
C GLN A 651 19.38 -6.16 -28.09
N PHE A 652 18.24 -6.73 -28.48
CA PHE A 652 17.07 -5.98 -28.98
C PHE A 652 16.53 -5.01 -27.93
N LEU A 653 16.40 -5.44 -26.68
CA LEU A 653 16.00 -4.55 -25.58
C LEU A 653 17.00 -3.40 -25.34
N GLY A 654 18.27 -3.59 -25.71
CA GLY A 654 19.29 -2.54 -25.68
C GLY A 654 18.98 -1.37 -26.63
N TRP A 655 18.23 -1.58 -27.72
CA TRP A 655 17.81 -0.48 -28.59
C TRP A 655 16.75 0.41 -27.94
N PHE A 656 15.87 -0.17 -27.13
CA PHE A 656 14.89 0.59 -26.33
C PHE A 656 15.57 1.35 -25.18
N GLU A 657 16.65 0.79 -24.61
CA GLU A 657 17.41 1.38 -23.51
C GLU A 657 17.97 2.77 -23.87
N ASP A 658 18.47 2.92 -25.10
CA ASP A 658 19.09 4.16 -25.57
C ASP A 658 18.14 5.36 -25.59
N ASP A 659 16.85 5.11 -25.84
CA ASP A 659 15.79 6.14 -25.90
C ASP A 659 14.88 6.15 -24.65
N TYR A 660 15.26 5.46 -23.57
CA TYR A 660 14.43 5.35 -22.35
C TYR A 660 13.94 6.70 -21.80
N GLN A 661 14.80 7.72 -21.78
CA GLN A 661 14.45 9.05 -21.26
C GLN A 661 13.37 9.75 -22.09
N LYS A 662 13.39 9.54 -23.41
CA LYS A 662 12.39 10.03 -24.35
C LYS A 662 11.02 9.44 -24.02
N TYR A 663 10.95 8.12 -23.86
CA TYR A 663 9.71 7.40 -23.52
C TYR A 663 9.21 7.75 -22.12
N ARG A 664 10.12 7.93 -21.16
CA ARG A 664 9.79 8.36 -19.80
C ARG A 664 9.16 9.75 -19.79
N LYS A 665 9.70 10.70 -20.56
CA LYS A 665 9.10 12.04 -20.73
C LYS A 665 7.69 11.94 -21.31
N ALA A 666 7.47 11.08 -22.30
CA ALA A 666 6.12 10.86 -22.86
C ALA A 666 5.15 10.30 -21.82
N VAL A 667 5.55 9.30 -21.03
CA VAL A 667 4.72 8.76 -19.93
C VAL A 667 4.42 9.82 -18.88
N HIS A 668 5.39 10.69 -18.57
CA HIS A 668 5.17 11.83 -17.65
C HIS A 668 4.16 12.84 -18.20
N HIS A 669 4.17 13.12 -19.50
CA HIS A 669 3.15 13.94 -20.15
C HIS A 669 1.75 13.31 -20.06
N ILE A 670 1.65 11.99 -20.31
CA ILE A 670 0.39 11.24 -20.17
C ILE A 670 -0.10 11.29 -18.71
N ALA A 671 0.81 11.12 -17.75
CA ALA A 671 0.50 11.26 -16.32
C ALA A 671 -0.05 12.67 -16.01
N THR A 672 0.55 13.70 -16.61
CA THR A 672 0.21 15.11 -16.37
C THR A 672 -1.18 15.40 -16.87
N LEU A 673 -1.48 14.90 -18.07
CA LEU A 673 -2.80 14.95 -18.64
C LEU A 673 -3.86 14.26 -17.75
N ASP A 674 -3.56 13.07 -17.21
CA ASP A 674 -4.48 12.36 -16.30
C ASP A 674 -4.73 13.14 -15.00
N CYS A 675 -3.69 13.74 -14.40
CA CYS A 675 -3.84 14.63 -13.24
C CYS A 675 -4.71 15.86 -13.56
N LEU A 676 -4.51 16.49 -14.71
CA LEU A 676 -5.30 17.65 -15.14
C LEU A 676 -6.77 17.27 -15.39
N PHE A 677 -7.03 16.10 -16.00
CA PHE A 677 -8.38 15.56 -16.10
C PHE A 677 -9.00 15.27 -14.74
N SER A 678 -8.22 14.73 -13.80
CA SER A 678 -8.68 14.48 -12.44
C SER A 678 -9.14 15.77 -11.76
N LEU A 679 -8.30 16.81 -11.79
CA LEU A 679 -8.62 18.10 -11.18
C LEU A 679 -9.76 18.82 -11.90
N SER A 680 -9.88 18.67 -13.23
CA SER A 680 -11.02 19.23 -13.98
C SER A 680 -12.35 18.56 -13.66
N LEU A 681 -12.36 17.26 -13.36
CA LEU A 681 -13.56 16.56 -12.89
C LEU A 681 -14.01 17.08 -11.52
N VAL A 682 -13.06 17.27 -10.60
CA VAL A 682 -13.32 17.82 -9.27
C VAL A 682 -13.85 19.26 -9.37
N ALA A 683 -13.24 20.08 -10.22
CA ALA A 683 -13.65 21.45 -10.47
C ALA A 683 -15.05 21.59 -11.10
N ARG A 684 -15.63 20.50 -11.61
CA ARG A 684 -17.00 20.46 -12.14
C ARG A 684 -18.05 20.28 -11.04
N LEU A 685 -17.65 19.86 -9.85
CA LEU A 685 -18.55 19.73 -8.70
C LEU A 685 -19.14 21.11 -8.34
N HIS A 686 -20.34 21.11 -7.78
CA HIS A 686 -21.01 22.34 -7.38
C HIS A 686 -20.22 23.06 -6.28
N GLY A 687 -20.16 24.39 -6.36
CA GLY A 687 -19.48 25.24 -5.37
C GLY A 687 -17.96 25.28 -5.51
N TYR A 688 -17.39 24.90 -6.67
CA TYR A 688 -15.97 25.08 -6.97
C TYR A 688 -15.72 26.33 -7.81
N CYS A 689 -14.73 27.14 -7.43
CA CYS A 689 -14.31 28.35 -8.14
C CYS A 689 -12.82 28.30 -8.51
N ARG A 690 -12.43 29.09 -9.54
CA ARG A 690 -11.02 29.28 -9.92
C ARG A 690 -10.40 30.28 -8.94
N PRO A 691 -9.42 29.90 -8.10
CA PRO A 691 -8.81 30.85 -7.17
C PRO A 691 -7.89 31.82 -7.92
N LYS A 692 -7.96 33.10 -7.59
CA LYS A 692 -7.00 34.12 -8.03
C LYS A 692 -5.70 33.96 -7.25
N VAL A 693 -4.57 34.02 -7.94
CA VAL A 693 -3.25 33.81 -7.33
C VAL A 693 -2.45 35.10 -7.40
N ASN A 694 -2.06 35.63 -6.24
CA ASN A 694 -1.25 36.82 -6.11
C ASN A 694 0.21 36.46 -5.77
N GLU A 695 1.15 37.03 -6.51
CA GLU A 695 2.59 36.78 -6.28
C GLU A 695 3.17 37.75 -5.23
N ASN A 696 2.74 39.01 -5.31
CA ASN A 696 3.32 40.12 -4.53
C ASN A 696 2.83 40.14 -3.08
N GLU A 697 1.54 39.91 -2.86
CA GLU A 697 0.90 40.01 -1.54
C GLU A 697 0.60 38.62 -0.99
N VAL A 698 0.82 38.42 0.32
CA VAL A 698 0.47 37.18 1.01
C VAL A 698 -0.88 37.38 1.69
N CYS A 699 -1.91 36.82 1.08
CA CYS A 699 -3.30 36.88 1.56
C CYS A 699 -3.99 35.52 1.42
N ILE A 700 -5.04 35.31 2.21
CA ILE A 700 -5.95 34.16 2.14
C ILE A 700 -7.35 34.75 2.31
N ASN A 701 -7.98 35.03 1.17
CA ASN A 701 -9.34 35.55 1.07
C ASN A 701 -10.23 34.45 0.47
N ILE A 702 -11.20 33.98 1.24
CA ILE A 702 -12.10 32.89 0.88
C ILE A 702 -13.51 33.35 1.20
N GLU A 703 -14.39 33.39 0.20
CA GLU A 703 -15.82 33.65 0.38
C GLU A 703 -16.59 32.33 0.27
N GLN A 704 -17.43 32.06 1.27
CA GLN A 704 -18.27 30.87 1.38
C GLN A 704 -17.49 29.55 1.17
N GLY A 705 -16.28 29.48 1.73
CA GLY A 705 -15.42 28.30 1.61
C GLY A 705 -16.02 27.08 2.30
N GLN A 706 -15.76 25.90 1.76
CA GLN A 706 -16.21 24.62 2.32
C GLN A 706 -15.03 23.66 2.49
N HIS A 707 -15.16 22.72 3.42
CA HIS A 707 -14.14 21.70 3.62
C HIS A 707 -14.17 20.67 2.45
N PRO A 708 -13.07 20.51 1.67
CA PRO A 708 -13.08 19.71 0.43
C PRO A 708 -13.56 18.25 0.59
N VAL A 709 -13.19 17.61 1.70
CA VAL A 709 -13.58 16.22 1.99
C VAL A 709 -15.02 16.11 2.50
N ILE A 710 -15.40 16.91 3.50
CA ILE A 710 -16.70 16.81 4.18
C ILE A 710 -17.84 17.06 3.18
N GLN A 711 -17.66 17.99 2.25
CA GLN A 711 -18.61 18.27 1.18
C GLN A 711 -18.97 17.02 0.36
N GLN A 712 -18.00 16.15 0.09
CA GLN A 712 -18.23 14.93 -0.70
C GLN A 712 -18.81 13.79 0.15
N ILE A 713 -18.48 13.73 1.44
CA ILE A 713 -19.02 12.71 2.37
C ILE A 713 -20.50 12.96 2.68
N LEU A 714 -20.91 14.22 2.88
CA LEU A 714 -22.24 14.58 3.36
C LEU A 714 -23.34 14.65 2.28
N GLN A 715 -23.07 14.21 1.04
CA GLN A 715 -24.05 14.24 -0.05
C GLN A 715 -25.30 13.41 0.31
N GLY A 716 -26.41 14.07 0.71
CA GLY A 716 -27.74 13.46 0.80
C GLY A 716 -28.61 13.83 2.01
N SER A 717 -28.12 14.47 3.08
CA SER A 717 -29.00 14.80 4.24
C SER A 717 -28.56 15.94 5.18
N GLN A 718 -27.29 16.38 5.18
CA GLN A 718 -26.84 17.55 5.97
C GLN A 718 -25.87 18.39 5.13
N GLN A 719 -26.17 19.67 4.92
CA GLN A 719 -25.29 20.58 4.18
C GLN A 719 -24.20 21.13 5.11
N PHE A 720 -22.93 20.99 4.72
CA PHE A 720 -21.82 21.66 5.43
C PHE A 720 -21.99 23.17 5.30
N VAL A 721 -21.88 23.90 6.42
CA VAL A 721 -22.07 25.36 6.44
C VAL A 721 -20.81 26.04 5.90
N PRO A 722 -20.89 26.81 4.80
CA PRO A 722 -19.76 27.55 4.25
C PRO A 722 -19.30 28.67 5.20
N ASN A 723 -18.00 28.96 5.19
CA ASN A 723 -17.38 29.96 6.07
C ASN A 723 -16.42 30.86 5.28
N ASP A 724 -16.42 32.14 5.63
CA ASP A 724 -15.53 33.13 5.05
C ASP A 724 -14.19 33.15 5.80
N THR A 725 -13.11 33.53 5.11
CA THR A 725 -11.79 33.75 5.70
C THR A 725 -11.16 34.97 5.05
N ASN A 726 -10.73 35.94 5.85
CA ASN A 726 -9.95 37.08 5.37
C ASN A 726 -8.75 37.27 6.29
N ILE A 727 -7.56 36.92 5.80
CA ILE A 727 -6.28 37.23 6.45
C ILE A 727 -5.27 37.69 5.40
N SER A 728 -4.56 38.78 5.68
CA SER A 728 -3.59 39.37 4.76
C SER A 728 -2.42 40.01 5.52
N THR A 729 -1.30 40.21 4.82
CA THR A 729 -0.12 40.87 5.41
C THR A 729 -0.28 42.37 5.62
N ASP A 730 -1.25 43.01 4.97
CA ASP A 730 -1.47 44.46 5.05
C ASP A 730 -2.62 44.84 5.98
N GLU A 731 -3.55 43.92 6.22
CA GLU A 731 -4.65 44.06 7.17
C GLU A 731 -4.48 43.08 8.34
N THR A 732 -5.46 42.18 8.51
CA THR A 732 -5.52 41.22 9.62
C THR A 732 -4.61 40.04 9.33
N LYS A 733 -3.57 39.86 10.15
CA LYS A 733 -2.63 38.73 10.03
C LYS A 733 -3.04 37.56 10.90
N VAL A 734 -3.70 37.85 12.02
CA VAL A 734 -3.92 36.90 13.10
C VAL A 734 -5.40 36.81 13.41
N MET A 735 -5.93 35.60 13.33
CA MET A 735 -7.30 35.30 13.70
C MET A 735 -7.31 34.47 14.99
N ILE A 736 -7.85 35.04 16.06
CA ILE A 736 -8.03 34.31 17.32
C ILE A 736 -9.42 33.68 17.29
N ILE A 737 -9.47 32.35 17.27
CA ILE A 737 -10.71 31.59 17.14
C ILE A 737 -11.06 30.97 18.48
N THR A 738 -12.22 31.35 19.00
CA THR A 738 -12.76 30.87 20.28
C THR A 738 -14.04 30.08 20.09
N GLY A 739 -14.52 29.48 21.17
CA GLY A 739 -15.74 28.71 21.19
C GLY A 739 -15.46 27.20 21.24
N PRO A 740 -16.45 26.38 20.96
CA PRO A 740 -16.46 25.03 21.50
C PRO A 740 -15.97 23.92 20.60
N ASN A 741 -15.53 22.81 21.19
CA ASN A 741 -14.89 21.74 20.42
C ASN A 741 -15.86 21.07 19.45
N MET A 742 -17.16 21.03 19.77
CA MET A 742 -18.20 20.55 18.86
C MET A 742 -18.71 21.61 17.86
N GLY A 743 -18.20 22.85 17.89
CA GLY A 743 -18.69 23.95 17.06
C GLY A 743 -18.14 23.99 15.63
N GLY A 744 -17.32 23.02 15.22
CA GLY A 744 -16.73 22.99 13.88
C GLY A 744 -15.39 23.72 13.72
N LYS A 745 -14.76 24.18 14.82
CA LYS A 745 -13.46 24.88 14.80
C LYS A 745 -12.37 24.10 14.05
N SER A 746 -12.20 22.83 14.39
CA SER A 746 -11.18 21.97 13.77
C SER A 746 -11.46 21.75 12.28
N SER A 747 -12.73 21.70 11.87
CA SER A 747 -13.10 21.62 10.45
C SER A 747 -12.77 22.91 9.70
N TYR A 748 -13.05 24.08 10.30
CA TYR A 748 -12.73 25.38 9.70
C TYR A 748 -11.22 25.59 9.50
N ILE A 749 -10.41 25.36 10.53
CA ILE A 749 -8.94 25.56 10.41
C ILE A 749 -8.31 24.59 9.40
N LYS A 750 -8.79 23.34 9.33
CA LYS A 750 -8.37 22.37 8.31
C LYS A 750 -8.79 22.84 6.92
N GLN A 751 -10.02 23.34 6.77
CA GLN A 751 -10.52 23.87 5.51
C GLN A 751 -9.61 24.96 4.95
N VAL A 752 -9.21 25.95 5.75
CA VAL A 752 -8.34 27.04 5.28
C VAL A 752 -7.02 26.47 4.71
N ALA A 753 -6.34 25.60 5.47
CA ALA A 753 -5.10 24.99 5.02
C ALA A 753 -5.26 24.12 3.76
N LEU A 754 -6.33 23.32 3.69
CA LEU A 754 -6.60 22.44 2.55
C LEU A 754 -6.91 23.24 1.28
N ILE A 755 -7.67 24.34 1.39
CA ILE A 755 -7.93 25.24 0.26
C ILE A 755 -6.63 25.87 -0.21
N THR A 756 -5.74 26.32 0.68
CA THR A 756 -4.42 26.86 0.31
C THR A 756 -3.57 25.82 -0.45
N ILE A 757 -3.56 24.57 0.02
CA ILE A 757 -2.87 23.47 -0.68
C ILE A 757 -3.44 23.26 -2.09
N LEU A 758 -4.77 23.21 -2.24
CA LEU A 758 -5.43 23.03 -3.53
C LEU A 758 -5.13 24.18 -4.50
N THR A 759 -5.15 25.42 -4.02
CA THR A 759 -4.79 26.61 -4.81
C THR A 759 -3.36 26.49 -5.35
N GLN A 760 -2.38 26.18 -4.49
CA GLN A 760 -0.96 26.07 -4.90
C GLN A 760 -0.61 24.79 -5.68
N ILE A 761 -1.51 23.81 -5.76
CA ILE A 761 -1.39 22.71 -6.72
C ILE A 761 -1.84 23.14 -8.12
N GLY A 762 -2.58 24.25 -8.22
CA GLY A 762 -3.21 24.74 -9.45
C GLY A 762 -4.61 24.19 -9.66
N SER A 763 -5.30 23.74 -8.61
CA SER A 763 -6.68 23.25 -8.69
C SER A 763 -7.71 24.36 -8.49
N TYR A 764 -8.97 24.06 -8.82
CA TYR A 764 -10.12 24.83 -8.35
C TYR A 764 -10.41 24.46 -6.89
N VAL A 765 -11.05 25.36 -6.16
CA VAL A 765 -11.29 25.20 -4.72
C VAL A 765 -12.78 25.28 -4.39
N PRO A 766 -13.26 24.58 -3.35
CA PRO A 766 -14.66 24.62 -2.92
C PRO A 766 -14.98 25.92 -2.17
N ALA A 767 -15.25 26.97 -2.92
CA ALA A 767 -15.63 28.29 -2.42
C ALA A 767 -16.48 29.02 -3.49
N GLU A 768 -17.18 30.08 -3.09
CA GLU A 768 -17.85 30.97 -4.06
C GLU A 768 -16.81 31.83 -4.79
N SER A 769 -15.88 32.41 -4.03
CA SER A 769 -14.71 33.09 -4.55
C SER A 769 -13.49 32.84 -3.65
N ALA A 770 -12.30 32.88 -4.25
CA ALA A 770 -11.06 32.72 -3.53
C ALA A 770 -9.94 33.53 -4.17
N GLU A 771 -9.14 34.18 -3.35
CA GLU A 771 -7.94 34.92 -3.72
C GLU A 771 -6.84 34.60 -2.71
N MET A 772 -5.69 34.15 -3.20
CA MET A 772 -4.59 33.73 -2.34
C MET A 772 -3.23 34.19 -2.83
N GLY A 773 -2.44 34.66 -1.90
CA GLY A 773 -1.00 34.84 -2.06
C GLY A 773 -0.23 33.53 -1.98
N ILE A 774 0.97 33.50 -2.54
CA ILE A 774 1.86 32.34 -2.41
C ILE A 774 2.37 32.19 -0.97
N VAL A 775 2.00 31.08 -0.33
CA VAL A 775 2.46 30.61 0.98
C VAL A 775 3.65 29.67 0.81
N ASP A 776 4.72 29.90 1.57
CA ASP A 776 5.95 29.11 1.47
C ASP A 776 5.92 27.81 2.28
N ALA A 777 5.18 27.80 3.39
CA ALA A 777 5.05 26.67 4.29
C ALA A 777 3.74 26.73 5.07
N ILE A 778 3.16 25.56 5.36
CA ILE A 778 2.05 25.44 6.30
C ILE A 778 2.56 24.70 7.53
N TYR A 779 2.37 25.30 8.70
CA TYR A 779 2.69 24.73 10.00
C TYR A 779 1.42 24.52 10.79
N THR A 780 1.26 23.33 11.36
CA THR A 780 0.09 23.00 12.16
C THR A 780 0.52 22.35 13.46
N ARG A 781 -0.09 22.79 14.55
CA ARG A 781 -0.12 22.08 15.80
C ARG A 781 -1.59 21.77 16.08
N MET A 782 -2.03 20.57 15.75
CA MET A 782 -3.42 20.12 15.93
C MET A 782 -3.45 18.78 16.68
N GLY A 783 -4.34 18.66 17.67
CA GLY A 783 -4.61 17.39 18.35
C GLY A 783 -3.61 17.00 19.45
N ALA A 784 -3.97 15.92 20.15
CA ALA A 784 -3.16 15.22 21.15
C ALA A 784 -2.88 13.81 20.61
N SER A 785 -1.79 13.62 19.87
CA SER A 785 -1.32 12.26 19.58
C SER A 785 -0.29 11.87 20.62
N ASP A 786 -0.65 10.93 21.47
CA ASP A 786 0.20 10.41 22.53
C ASP A 786 1.41 9.65 21.96
N GLU A 787 2.62 10.16 22.22
CA GLU A 787 3.87 9.42 21.98
C GLU A 787 4.36 8.72 23.27
N ILE A 788 3.46 8.05 23.99
CA ILE A 788 3.78 7.39 25.28
C ILE A 788 4.95 6.42 25.13
N TYR A 789 5.05 5.72 23.99
CA TYR A 789 6.13 4.77 23.70
C TYR A 789 7.54 5.39 23.63
N LYS A 790 7.66 6.71 23.37
CA LYS A 790 8.96 7.40 23.32
C LYS A 790 9.42 7.93 24.70
N GLY A 791 8.61 7.77 25.75
CA GLY A 791 8.92 8.22 27.11
C GLY A 791 8.95 9.75 27.26
N ARG A 792 8.31 10.49 26.34
CA ARG A 792 8.20 11.96 26.38
C ARG A 792 6.80 12.35 26.89
N SER A 793 6.74 13.38 27.74
CA SER A 793 5.47 13.99 28.15
C SER A 793 4.78 14.63 26.94
N THR A 794 3.47 14.47 26.85
CA THR A 794 2.63 15.05 25.78
C THR A 794 2.81 16.56 25.68
N PHE A 795 3.00 17.23 26.82
CA PHE A 795 3.26 18.67 26.87
C PHE A 795 4.65 19.05 26.34
N MET A 796 5.67 18.22 26.57
CA MET A 796 7.02 18.46 26.05
C MET A 796 7.04 18.36 24.52
N VAL A 797 6.34 17.37 23.96
CA VAL A 797 6.21 17.23 22.49
C VAL A 797 5.49 18.44 21.91
N GLU A 798 4.40 18.88 22.54
CA GLU A 798 3.65 20.08 22.13
C GLU A 798 4.51 21.34 22.11
N LEU A 799 5.32 21.57 23.15
CA LEU A 799 6.21 22.73 23.20
C LEU A 799 7.36 22.62 22.20
N GLN A 800 7.85 21.40 21.95
CA GLN A 800 8.90 21.18 20.96
C GLN A 800 8.37 21.48 19.54
N GLU A 801 7.17 21.01 19.20
CA GLU A 801 6.51 21.34 17.93
C GLU A 801 6.35 22.86 17.77
N ALA A 802 5.86 23.55 18.82
CA ALA A 802 5.74 25.01 18.80
C ALA A 802 7.11 25.70 18.61
N SER A 803 8.16 25.20 19.25
CA SER A 803 9.53 25.70 19.09
C SER A 803 10.03 25.54 17.65
N ASP A 804 9.81 24.37 17.05
CA ASP A 804 10.23 24.10 15.67
C ASP A 804 9.50 25.00 14.67
N ILE A 805 8.21 25.27 14.92
CA ILE A 805 7.43 26.23 14.11
C ILE A 805 8.02 27.63 14.24
N MET A 806 8.34 28.10 15.45
CA MET A 806 8.92 29.44 15.66
C MET A 806 10.27 29.60 14.95
N LEU A 807 11.08 28.55 14.87
CA LEU A 807 12.39 28.59 14.21
C LEU A 807 12.31 28.57 12.68
N LYS A 808 11.30 27.89 12.11
CA LYS A 808 11.19 27.66 10.66
C LYS A 808 10.18 28.57 9.96
N ALA A 809 9.21 29.13 10.66
CA ALA A 809 8.18 29.98 10.09
C ALA A 809 8.76 31.30 9.55
N THR A 810 8.31 31.69 8.37
CA THR A 810 8.66 32.97 7.75
C THR A 810 7.43 33.88 7.68
N PRO A 811 7.57 35.18 7.33
CA PRO A 811 6.41 36.06 7.13
C PRO A 811 5.44 35.58 6.04
N ARG A 812 5.85 34.68 5.13
CA ARG A 812 5.00 34.11 4.09
C ARG A 812 4.31 32.81 4.51
N SER A 813 4.59 32.30 5.70
CA SER A 813 4.05 31.02 6.16
C SER A 813 2.63 31.16 6.72
N LEU A 814 1.88 30.06 6.66
CA LEU A 814 0.60 29.91 7.36
C LEU A 814 0.83 29.06 8.61
N VAL A 815 0.56 29.64 9.78
CA VAL A 815 0.71 28.98 11.09
C VAL A 815 -0.67 28.72 11.69
N ILE A 816 -0.92 27.47 12.09
CA ILE A 816 -2.16 27.07 12.75
C ILE A 816 -1.82 26.43 14.09
N LEU A 817 -2.27 27.04 15.17
CA LEU A 817 -2.02 26.57 16.54
C LEU A 817 -3.36 26.26 17.21
N ASP A 818 -3.57 25.00 17.57
CA ASP A 818 -4.79 24.53 18.23
C ASP A 818 -4.52 24.13 19.68
N GLU A 819 -5.17 24.85 20.60
CA GLU A 819 -5.14 24.62 22.05
C GLU A 819 -3.72 24.54 22.65
N LEU A 820 -2.84 25.48 22.26
CA LEU A 820 -1.49 25.56 22.83
C LEU A 820 -1.55 25.87 24.33
N GLY A 821 -0.79 25.11 25.12
CA GLY A 821 -0.70 25.29 26.57
C GLY A 821 -1.74 24.49 27.37
N ARG A 822 -2.49 23.57 26.75
CA ARG A 822 -3.52 22.78 27.44
C ARG A 822 -2.98 21.73 28.40
N GLY A 823 -1.74 21.27 28.19
CA GLY A 823 -1.12 20.17 28.94
C GLY A 823 -0.48 20.56 30.28
N THR A 824 -0.66 21.81 30.74
CA THR A 824 -0.04 22.36 31.95
C THR A 824 -1.04 23.12 32.81
N SER A 825 -0.57 23.73 33.90
CA SER A 825 -1.37 24.59 34.77
C SER A 825 -2.01 25.75 33.99
N THR A 826 -3.19 26.21 34.40
CA THR A 826 -3.90 27.27 33.66
C THR A 826 -3.08 28.56 33.56
N HIS A 827 -2.29 28.91 34.58
CA HIS A 827 -1.48 30.12 34.57
C HIS A 827 -0.30 30.00 33.60
N ASP A 828 0.43 28.88 33.64
CA ASP A 828 1.54 28.63 32.71
C ASP A 828 1.02 28.50 31.27
N GLY A 829 -0.11 27.82 31.08
CA GLY A 829 -0.73 27.62 29.78
C GLY A 829 -1.13 28.94 29.13
N VAL A 830 -1.79 29.83 29.88
CA VAL A 830 -2.15 31.19 29.41
C VAL A 830 -0.90 32.00 29.11
N ALA A 831 0.10 31.98 30.01
CA ALA A 831 1.33 32.76 29.84
C ALA A 831 2.11 32.34 28.59
N ILE A 832 2.27 31.03 28.37
CA ILE A 832 2.95 30.48 27.19
C ILE A 832 2.15 30.82 25.93
N ALA A 833 0.84 30.56 25.91
CA ALA A 833 0.01 30.86 24.75
C ALA A 833 0.03 32.34 24.37
N TYR A 834 -0.06 33.24 25.36
CA TYR A 834 0.04 34.68 25.16
C TYR A 834 1.41 35.08 24.59
N ALA A 835 2.51 34.63 25.20
CA ALA A 835 3.86 34.96 24.77
C ALA A 835 4.17 34.43 23.36
N THR A 836 3.71 33.21 23.04
CA THR A 836 3.86 32.62 21.71
C THR A 836 3.05 33.41 20.67
N LEU A 837 1.81 33.78 20.95
CA LEU A 837 0.99 34.57 20.04
C LEU A 837 1.59 35.97 19.81
N ASP A 838 2.05 36.64 20.87
CA ASP A 838 2.74 37.93 20.78
C ASP A 838 4.03 37.85 19.95
N TYR A 839 4.76 36.73 20.05
CA TYR A 839 5.94 36.46 19.23
C TYR A 839 5.60 36.34 17.73
N PHE A 840 4.54 35.61 17.37
CA PHE A 840 4.08 35.52 15.98
C PHE A 840 3.60 36.86 15.44
N ILE A 841 2.92 37.67 16.26
CA ILE A 841 2.46 39.01 15.89
C ILE A 841 3.65 39.96 15.64
N LYS A 842 4.63 40.01 16.55
CA LYS A 842 5.72 41.01 16.52
C LYS A 842 6.92 40.61 15.68
N GLN A 843 7.41 39.37 15.86
CA GLN A 843 8.70 38.94 15.34
C GLN A 843 8.55 38.26 13.98
N VAL A 844 7.69 37.24 13.90
CA VAL A 844 7.53 36.43 12.68
C VAL A 844 6.66 37.13 11.63
N LYS A 845 5.56 37.78 12.06
CA LYS A 845 4.62 38.53 11.21
C LYS A 845 3.99 37.69 10.10
N CYS A 846 3.71 36.42 10.38
CA CYS A 846 3.10 35.48 9.44
C CYS A 846 1.57 35.40 9.59
N LEU A 847 0.90 34.78 8.61
CA LEU A 847 -0.52 34.50 8.69
C LEU A 847 -0.77 33.44 9.78
N THR A 848 -1.61 33.76 10.76
CA THR A 848 -1.79 32.90 11.94
C THR A 848 -3.26 32.66 12.27
N LEU A 849 -3.65 31.38 12.37
CA LEU A 849 -4.92 30.96 12.96
C LEU A 849 -4.63 30.38 14.35
N PHE A 850 -5.10 31.08 15.39
CA PHE A 850 -4.85 30.70 16.78
C PHE A 850 -6.15 30.28 17.47
N VAL A 851 -6.34 28.98 17.68
CA VAL A 851 -7.52 28.43 18.35
C VAL A 851 -7.23 28.30 19.84
N THR A 852 -8.05 28.93 20.68
CA THR A 852 -7.83 28.94 22.13
C THR A 852 -9.13 28.93 22.95
N HIS A 853 -9.01 28.40 24.16
CA HIS A 853 -10.04 28.51 25.21
C HIS A 853 -9.71 29.57 26.25
N TYR A 854 -8.61 30.30 26.09
CA TYR A 854 -8.15 31.31 27.06
C TYR A 854 -8.74 32.69 26.72
N PRO A 855 -9.69 33.21 27.52
CA PRO A 855 -10.36 34.49 27.20
C PRO A 855 -9.40 35.69 27.25
N VAL A 856 -8.34 35.60 28.05
CA VAL A 856 -7.32 36.65 28.19
C VAL A 856 -6.63 36.95 26.85
N LEU A 857 -6.49 35.95 25.97
CA LEU A 857 -5.86 36.15 24.66
C LEU A 857 -6.72 37.03 23.76
N SER A 858 -8.04 37.10 23.98
CA SER A 858 -8.91 37.99 23.21
C SER A 858 -8.64 39.47 23.46
N GLU A 859 -7.99 39.84 24.58
CA GLU A 859 -7.55 41.21 24.87
C GLU A 859 -6.48 41.71 23.88
N LEU A 860 -5.79 40.79 23.17
CA LEU A 860 -4.76 41.14 22.18
C LEU A 860 -5.32 41.91 20.97
N GLU A 861 -6.60 41.76 20.64
CA GLU A 861 -7.27 42.57 19.61
C GLU A 861 -7.27 44.06 19.99
N GLN A 862 -7.46 44.39 21.27
CA GLN A 862 -7.39 45.78 21.73
C GLN A 862 -5.97 46.35 21.67
N THR A 863 -4.97 45.48 21.87
CA THR A 863 -3.55 45.86 21.79
C THR A 863 -3.09 46.03 20.33
N TYR A 864 -3.65 45.25 19.40
CA TYR A 864 -3.29 45.24 17.98
C TYR A 864 -4.51 45.31 17.05
N PRO A 865 -5.27 46.42 17.06
CA PRO A 865 -6.62 46.52 16.47
C PRO A 865 -6.71 46.31 14.94
N ASN A 866 -5.60 46.45 14.20
CA ASN A 866 -5.56 46.24 12.76
C ASN A 866 -4.92 44.91 12.35
N ILE A 867 -4.26 44.21 13.27
CA ILE A 867 -3.45 43.01 12.98
C ILE A 867 -4.15 41.74 13.48
N VAL A 868 -4.85 41.86 14.61
CA VAL A 868 -5.50 40.73 15.32
C VAL A 868 -7.00 40.94 15.27
N GLN A 869 -7.75 39.89 14.91
CA GLN A 869 -9.21 39.89 15.01
C GLN A 869 -9.72 38.67 15.77
N ASN A 870 -10.67 38.90 16.68
CA ASN A 870 -11.35 37.83 17.41
C ASN A 870 -12.52 37.27 16.59
N HIS A 871 -12.63 35.95 16.58
CA HIS A 871 -13.72 35.22 15.95
C HIS A 871 -14.20 34.08 16.87
N HIS A 872 -15.45 33.64 16.67
CA HIS A 872 -16.00 32.48 17.34
C HIS A 872 -16.98 31.72 16.45
N MET A 873 -17.16 30.43 16.74
CA MET A 873 -18.20 29.62 16.08
C MET A 873 -19.56 29.90 16.72
N SER A 874 -20.51 30.33 15.89
CA SER A 874 -21.86 30.71 16.28
C SER A 874 -22.72 29.52 16.71
N PHE A 875 -23.58 29.76 17.69
CA PHE A 875 -24.57 28.81 18.20
C PHE A 875 -25.85 29.58 18.60
N MET A 876 -26.99 28.94 18.44
CA MET A 876 -28.29 29.46 18.90
C MET A 876 -28.71 28.75 20.18
N VAL A 877 -29.29 29.51 21.10
CA VAL A 877 -29.98 28.98 22.27
C VAL A 877 -31.47 29.26 22.04
N ASN A 878 -32.27 28.22 21.83
CA ASN A 878 -33.70 28.39 21.71
C ASN A 878 -34.29 28.60 23.11
N GLU A 879 -34.70 29.83 23.40
CA GLU A 879 -35.63 30.13 24.49
C GLU A 879 -37.04 30.03 23.90
N ASP A 880 -37.77 28.95 24.21
CA ASP A 880 -39.16 28.83 23.77
C ASP A 880 -39.98 29.94 24.44
N SER A 881 -40.27 30.98 23.65
CA SER A 881 -41.14 32.08 24.03
C SER A 881 -42.60 31.60 24.05
N GLY A 882 -42.98 31.05 25.19
CA GLY A 882 -44.33 31.11 25.74
C GLY A 882 -45.44 30.39 24.96
N LYS A 883 -45.61 29.09 25.20
CA LYS A 883 -46.95 28.49 25.32
C LYS A 883 -47.00 27.55 26.52
N ARG A 884 -47.95 27.86 27.41
CA ARG A 884 -48.28 27.18 28.67
C ARG A 884 -48.46 25.67 28.45
N GLY A 885 -47.88 24.82 29.30
CA GLY A 885 -48.30 23.42 29.35
C GLY A 885 -47.44 22.46 30.18
N ASP A 886 -46.16 22.30 29.85
CA ASP A 886 -45.39 21.14 30.32
C ASP A 886 -44.11 21.55 31.06
N GLU A 887 -43.85 20.88 32.20
CA GLU A 887 -42.76 21.17 33.16
C GLU A 887 -41.35 20.79 32.69
N ASP A 888 -41.14 20.40 31.42
CA ASP A 888 -39.83 20.09 30.85
C ASP A 888 -39.32 21.21 29.93
N SER A 889 -38.96 22.34 30.54
CA SER A 889 -38.36 23.48 29.85
C SER A 889 -36.85 23.27 29.66
N SER A 890 -36.48 22.65 28.54
CA SER A 890 -35.06 22.49 28.15
C SER A 890 -34.66 23.52 27.08
N ASN A 891 -33.78 24.46 27.46
CA ASN A 891 -33.10 25.35 26.51
C ASN A 891 -32.18 24.52 25.61
N VAL A 892 -32.65 24.15 24.42
CA VAL A 892 -31.86 23.38 23.44
C VAL A 892 -30.88 24.32 22.73
N VAL A 893 -29.59 23.96 22.75
CA VAL A 893 -28.53 24.66 22.03
C VAL A 893 -28.29 24.01 20.68
N THR A 894 -28.41 24.80 19.62
CA THR A 894 -28.22 24.39 18.23
C THR A 894 -26.93 24.98 17.69
N PHE A 895 -26.02 24.13 17.21
CA PHE A 895 -24.78 24.57 16.56
C PHE A 895 -25.06 25.04 15.13
N LEU A 896 -24.68 26.28 14.83
CA LEU A 896 -24.84 26.83 13.47
C LEU A 896 -23.63 26.58 12.58
N TYR A 897 -22.48 26.20 13.15
CA TYR A 897 -21.23 25.92 12.41
C TYR A 897 -20.75 27.08 11.52
N GLN A 898 -21.20 28.31 11.81
CA GLN A 898 -20.81 29.54 11.11
C GLN A 898 -19.82 30.33 11.97
N LEU A 899 -18.70 30.76 11.38
CA LEU A 899 -17.73 31.64 12.00
C LEU A 899 -18.24 33.08 11.96
N VAL A 900 -18.22 33.75 13.11
CA VAL A 900 -18.67 35.15 13.26
C VAL A 900 -17.60 35.92 14.02
N SER A 901 -17.39 37.20 13.66
CA SER A 901 -16.47 38.09 14.37
C SER A 901 -16.94 38.37 15.80
N GLY A 902 -15.97 38.58 16.70
CA GLY A 902 -16.17 38.77 18.13
C GLY A 902 -15.82 37.54 18.98
N CYS A 903 -15.90 37.70 20.30
CA CYS A 903 -15.56 36.67 21.27
C CYS A 903 -16.75 35.76 21.61
N ALA A 904 -16.50 34.48 21.89
CA ALA A 904 -17.54 33.55 22.34
C ALA A 904 -18.21 34.00 23.65
N GLY A 905 -19.53 33.80 23.76
CA GLY A 905 -20.30 34.11 24.96
C GLY A 905 -19.89 33.29 26.20
N LYS A 906 -19.89 33.92 27.38
CA LYS A 906 -19.32 33.41 28.65
C LYS A 906 -19.90 32.07 29.17
N SER A 907 -21.08 31.63 28.70
CA SER A 907 -21.83 30.52 29.30
C SER A 907 -21.86 29.24 28.45
N TYR A 908 -21.00 29.13 27.44
CA TYR A 908 -21.09 28.06 26.46
C TYR A 908 -20.87 26.64 27.03
N GLY A 909 -19.81 26.41 27.81
CA GLY A 909 -19.48 25.07 28.31
C GLY A 909 -20.58 24.46 29.18
N LEU A 910 -21.28 25.33 29.93
CA LEU A 910 -22.43 24.96 30.75
C LEU A 910 -23.65 24.58 29.92
N ASN A 911 -23.80 25.19 28.74
CA ASN A 911 -24.87 24.83 27.80
C ASN A 911 -24.66 23.46 27.16
N VAL A 912 -23.42 23.07 26.86
CA VAL A 912 -23.11 21.69 26.41
C VAL A 912 -23.28 20.68 27.53
N ALA A 913 -22.85 21.04 28.74
CA ALA A 913 -23.07 20.22 29.92
C ALA A 913 -24.57 19.95 30.14
N ARG A 914 -25.44 20.92 29.82
CA ARG A 914 -26.90 20.75 29.82
C ARG A 914 -27.36 19.75 28.75
N LEU A 915 -26.83 19.83 27.52
CA LEU A 915 -27.13 18.84 26.46
C LEU A 915 -26.71 17.41 26.85
N ALA A 916 -25.62 17.28 27.61
CA ALA A 916 -25.17 16.01 28.18
C ALA A 916 -26.03 15.51 29.36
N SER A 917 -27.16 16.17 29.64
CA SER A 917 -28.09 15.83 30.73
C SER A 917 -27.45 15.89 32.13
N ILE A 918 -26.49 16.81 32.34
CA ILE A 918 -25.94 17.07 33.68
C ILE A 918 -27.00 17.78 34.54
N PRO A 919 -27.22 17.34 35.81
CA PRO A 919 -28.24 17.93 36.68
C PRO A 919 -28.14 19.46 36.82
N GLN A 920 -29.29 20.13 36.78
CA GLN A 920 -29.38 21.59 36.79
C GLN A 920 -28.76 22.22 38.06
N ASP A 921 -28.81 21.54 39.21
CA ASP A 921 -28.17 21.99 40.45
C ASP A 921 -26.64 22.12 40.32
N ILE A 922 -26.01 21.19 39.60
CA ILE A 922 -24.58 21.22 39.31
C ILE A 922 -24.28 22.37 38.35
N LEU A 923 -25.09 22.54 37.30
CA LEU A 923 -24.92 23.62 36.33
C LEU A 923 -25.06 25.00 36.97
N ASN A 924 -26.04 25.18 37.86
CA ASN A 924 -26.26 26.42 38.59
C ASN A 924 -25.08 26.74 39.51
N THR A 925 -24.54 25.73 40.19
CA THR A 925 -23.36 25.88 41.06
C THR A 925 -22.11 26.21 40.24
N ALA A 926 -21.89 25.51 39.13
CA ALA A 926 -20.77 25.74 38.22
C ALA A 926 -20.83 27.14 37.58
N ALA A 927 -22.03 27.62 37.22
CA ALA A 927 -22.24 28.99 36.72
C ALA A 927 -21.83 30.04 37.74
N LYS A 928 -22.29 29.91 38.98
CA LYS A 928 -21.91 30.81 40.09
C LYS A 928 -20.40 30.81 40.31
N LYS A 929 -19.78 29.62 40.36
CA LYS A 929 -18.33 29.49 40.56
C LYS A 929 -17.51 30.05 39.41
N SER A 930 -17.91 29.82 38.17
CA SER A 930 -17.25 30.39 36.98
C SER A 930 -17.27 31.93 37.01
N GLN A 931 -18.41 32.52 37.37
CA GLN A 931 -18.54 33.97 37.48
C GLN A 931 -17.75 34.54 38.66
N GLU A 932 -17.76 33.87 39.81
CA GLU A 932 -16.94 34.23 40.98
C GLU A 932 -15.45 34.25 40.63
N PHE A 933 -14.93 33.18 40.00
CA PHE A 933 -13.52 33.12 39.59
C PHE A 933 -13.15 34.17 38.55
N HIS A 934 -14.02 34.41 37.57
CA HIS A 934 -13.79 35.45 36.57
C HIS A 934 -13.70 36.84 37.21
N ASN A 935 -14.67 37.20 38.06
CA ASN A 935 -14.68 38.50 38.73
C ASN A 935 -13.47 38.67 39.65
N LEU A 936 -13.09 37.64 40.41
CA LEU A 936 -11.89 37.69 41.26
C LEU A 936 -10.61 37.93 40.47
N ILE A 937 -10.46 37.30 39.30
CA ILE A 937 -9.29 37.47 38.44
C ILE A 937 -9.27 38.87 37.81
N VAL A 938 -10.41 39.34 37.29
CA VAL A 938 -10.52 40.66 36.66
C VAL A 938 -10.24 41.77 37.68
N ILE A 939 -10.91 41.75 38.84
CA ILE A 939 -10.71 42.78 39.89
C ILE A 939 -9.26 42.82 40.36
N LYS A 940 -8.59 41.66 40.50
CA LYS A 940 -7.17 41.62 40.88
C LYS A 940 -6.28 42.23 39.79
N ARG A 941 -6.50 41.88 38.52
CA ARG A 941 -5.72 42.42 37.39
C ARG A 941 -5.91 43.93 37.26
N GLU A 942 -7.15 44.42 37.28
CA GLU A 942 -7.47 45.85 37.21
C GLU A 942 -6.83 46.63 38.36
N ARG A 943 -6.93 46.14 39.61
CA ARG A 943 -6.27 46.77 40.76
C ARG A 943 -4.76 46.81 40.65
N GLU A 944 -4.12 45.73 40.18
CA GLU A 944 -2.67 45.69 40.00
C GLU A 944 -2.19 46.57 38.84
N GLU A 945 -3.00 46.70 37.80
CA GLU A 945 -2.70 47.55 36.63
C GLU A 945 -2.90 49.03 36.97
N GLU A 946 -3.99 49.37 37.67
CA GLU A 946 -4.23 50.69 38.21
C GLU A 946 -3.14 51.09 39.22
N PHE A 947 -2.76 50.19 40.14
CA PHE A 947 -1.65 50.42 41.05
C PHE A 947 -0.31 50.63 40.32
N ARG A 948 -0.01 49.83 39.28
CA ARG A 948 1.20 50.01 38.47
C ARG A 948 1.21 51.35 37.73
N ASN A 949 0.08 51.76 37.18
CA ASN A 949 -0.07 53.06 36.51
C ASN A 949 0.08 54.22 37.51
N ILE A 950 -0.47 54.10 38.71
CA ILE A 950 -0.30 55.10 39.78
C ILE A 950 1.17 55.16 40.22
N TYR A 951 1.84 54.01 40.38
CA TYR A 951 3.23 53.94 40.84
C TYR A 951 4.24 54.46 39.80
N SER A 952 3.93 54.38 38.50
CA SER A 952 4.80 54.85 37.41
C SER A 952 4.57 56.32 37.02
N THR A 953 3.56 56.98 37.58
CA THR A 953 3.18 58.36 37.22
C THR A 953 3.86 59.39 38.14
N GLU A 954 4.60 60.34 37.56
CA GLU A 954 5.20 61.47 38.29
C GLU A 954 4.21 62.65 38.50
N ASP A 955 3.01 62.57 37.91
CA ASP A 955 2.00 63.62 37.96
C ASP A 955 1.20 63.61 39.28
N THR A 956 1.53 64.57 40.15
CA THR A 956 0.91 64.76 41.48
C THR A 956 -0.62 64.90 41.46
N LYS A 957 -1.23 65.35 40.35
CA LYS A 957 -2.71 65.44 40.24
C LYS A 957 -3.36 64.08 40.07
N VAL A 958 -2.74 63.18 39.31
CA VAL A 958 -3.24 61.81 39.08
C VAL A 958 -3.16 60.99 40.37
N LEU A 959 -2.07 61.16 41.14
CA LEU A 959 -1.91 60.58 42.49
C LEU A 959 -2.98 61.07 43.47
N TYR A 960 -3.34 62.36 43.44
CA TYR A 960 -4.35 62.92 44.35
C TYR A 960 -5.78 62.47 43.99
N GLN A 961 -6.12 62.37 42.71
CA GLN A 961 -7.42 61.85 42.24
C GLN A 961 -7.59 60.35 42.53
N SER A 962 -6.54 59.54 42.36
CA SER A 962 -6.59 58.10 42.64
C SER A 962 -6.71 57.79 44.14
N LEU A 963 -6.08 58.58 45.01
CA LEU A 963 -6.25 58.52 46.48
C LEU A 963 -7.67 58.91 46.94
N GLN A 964 -8.36 59.81 46.22
CA GLN A 964 -9.76 60.14 46.50
C GLN A 964 -10.74 59.05 46.06
N ASN A 965 -10.42 58.29 45.01
CA ASN A 965 -11.25 57.17 44.56
C ASN A 965 -11.10 55.92 45.44
N THR A 966 -9.92 55.70 46.04
CA THR A 966 -9.68 54.55 46.93
C THR A 966 -10.40 54.66 48.28
N SER A 967 -10.66 55.89 48.76
CA SER A 967 -11.45 56.11 49.99
C SER A 967 -12.96 55.92 49.80
N ALA A 968 -13.44 55.82 48.55
CA ALA A 968 -14.84 55.51 48.23
C ALA A 968 -15.10 54.01 48.00
N MET A 969 -14.05 53.17 47.98
CA MET A 969 -14.13 51.71 47.75
C MET A 969 -13.86 50.84 49.00
N GLN A 970 -13.65 51.44 50.17
CA GLN A 970 -13.80 50.76 51.47
C GLN A 970 -15.25 50.85 51.91
#